data_AF-A0A1W1ZFL1-F1
#
_entry.id   AF-A0A1W1ZFL1-F1
#
_cell.length_a   1.000
_cell.length_b   1.000
_cell.length_c   1.000
_cell.angle_alpha   90.00
_cell.angle_beta   90.00
_cell.angle_gamma   90.00
#
_symmetry.space_group_name_H-M   'P 1'
#
loop_
_entity.id
_entity.type
_entity.pdbx_description
1 polymer ?
#
loop_
_entity_poly.entity_id
_entity_poly.type
_entity_poly.pdbx_seq_one_letter_code
_entity_poly.pdbx_strand_id
1 'polypeptide(L)'
;MKIRQKECMGKLASCPSTISEGTYIINQAKEVNLDPGVLYETVIELASEGLITSTAINMAAGILVSELALPNYFFENITKESLRHILSSIAMSIKCQDGCVGLSGRVAHIDFNLEQGTNIQRVRIATEETRDAMEELLAPFLSGRRREYYYSPESKYYTYIIRPETVDDYQKTAFEESKFLYHLSGDHKETPIVTRQRYESILRESENAISPLIEVFNLPETGETRLMFNSDFEMPQIPVLRRLFQDHDLILGRAYWEPYCGKSQAPSSICSLYTRGELSRTKETALLKDLYAYLAMSITDMTDLYVEGQLSFRQMLFASNAVDFTHMFIFKESKNLVDREIMSSLTSPDHKEAYAGRIHDANKSTYVYETILDTAKKNPDLIEFLYILFENRFDPSRNNRLSSDALEMKFKEFEKLIAVRFIDFSLGYEIFRFMFKIITSTLKTNFYKDVKRSYSFRLDNKILDPIVFSQSVYGIFYVNGHYACGTHLRAGDIARGGLRMIRVSPTNHSAELDNVVMLNYALGAKAQRLKHKDICESGSKGVVVPHTIYATCSMDALYDYTEGIMDLMLAGEQIVDYLGHPEMIFFGPDEGTAPLMDAVAMRAKERGYKHWRTITTGKSFGIPHDTYGMLEDGRLFGLLDQKDQGTELQVDGESIVTTTDMEKIYDVIGGRIKQSGMTTTCVMGAFRTLIEHYNAKEEDLNLMITGGPDGDLGANEIQCYKGKICLIIDGGSILFDPMGLDKKELMKIAFMRHTAPRANSVAYPTEKLSENGFMVRLGAKEITLPDGTYVEDGTIFHKTFLTNGENRKFIEQANIEAFIPCGGFKDTINHGNVHEFLENFQELRFIVEGANVFFDDSARRHIATASKIKEIKDSTANKGGVFSSSIAEVLTAFLFNDDYETRLLEDKTTRWGLIRDIIELVEKYSRLETGMLIKIHEADPQVPLFSLSEQTSEQIFKLQNIFEDNISTLVENEDLVWQIMEHYIPSMLIAKQGKENIMALLATPEMVAYRNTIITKKLASMAFYKYGLDWDEFIGKVEANFEKTVNTIME
;
A
#
# COMPACT_ATOMS: atom_id res chain seq x y z
N MET A 1 -6.57 14.70 -62.16
CA MET A 1 -6.52 13.23 -61.95
C MET A 1 -6.17 12.43 -63.22
N LYS A 2 -6.69 12.73 -64.42
CA LYS A 2 -6.43 11.93 -65.65
C LYS A 2 -5.04 12.05 -66.31
N ILE A 3 -4.13 12.92 -65.83
CA ILE A 3 -2.85 13.18 -66.49
C ILE A 3 -1.67 12.43 -65.83
N ARG A 4 -1.73 12.12 -64.53
CA ARG A 4 -0.68 11.36 -63.82
C ARG A 4 -0.75 9.83 -64.01
N GLN A 5 -1.86 9.29 -64.51
CA GLN A 5 -1.98 7.86 -64.81
C GLN A 5 -1.27 7.46 -66.13
N LYS A 6 -1.07 8.40 -67.06
CA LYS A 6 -0.46 8.09 -68.37
C LYS A 6 1.06 7.96 -68.33
N GLU A 7 1.75 8.63 -67.41
CA GLU A 7 3.21 8.54 -67.29
C GLU A 7 3.69 7.26 -66.59
N CYS A 8 2.80 6.51 -65.93
CA CYS A 8 3.13 5.23 -65.30
C CYS A 8 3.08 4.04 -66.28
N MET A 9 2.28 4.13 -67.35
CA MET A 9 2.09 3.02 -68.31
C MET A 9 3.27 2.79 -69.26
N GLY A 10 4.23 3.71 -69.34
CA GLY A 10 5.39 3.60 -70.24
C GLY A 10 6.56 2.75 -69.72
N LYS A 11 6.53 2.31 -68.45
CA LYS A 11 7.61 1.52 -67.82
C LYS A 11 7.17 0.16 -67.25
N LEU A 12 5.98 -0.32 -67.60
CA LEU A 12 5.36 -1.52 -67.04
C LEU A 12 5.56 -2.82 -67.85
N ALA A 13 6.41 -2.82 -68.88
CA ALA A 13 6.57 -3.98 -69.77
C ALA A 13 7.59 -5.04 -69.29
N SER A 14 8.13 -4.95 -68.06
CA SER A 14 9.14 -5.90 -67.59
C SER A 14 9.09 -6.13 -66.07
N CYS A 15 7.95 -6.54 -65.53
CA CYS A 15 7.84 -6.98 -64.13
C CYS A 15 7.27 -8.40 -64.07
N PRO A 16 8.02 -9.41 -63.61
CA PRO A 16 7.45 -10.69 -63.23
C PRO A 16 7.08 -10.61 -61.74
N SER A 17 5.87 -10.17 -61.41
CA SER A 17 5.31 -10.39 -60.07
C SER A 17 4.13 -11.35 -60.17
N THR A 18 4.40 -12.58 -59.74
CA THR A 18 3.47 -13.72 -59.59
C THR A 18 2.16 -13.35 -58.89
N ILE A 19 2.16 -12.27 -58.11
CA ILE A 19 1.04 -11.75 -57.28
C ILE A 19 -0.14 -11.21 -58.10
N SER A 20 0.05 -10.88 -59.39
CA SER A 20 -1.02 -10.35 -60.26
C SER A 20 -1.64 -11.37 -61.23
N GLU A 21 -1.11 -12.60 -61.28
CA GLU A 21 -1.64 -13.66 -62.14
C GLU A 21 -2.90 -14.27 -61.51
N GLY A 22 -4.04 -14.22 -62.22
CA GLY A 22 -5.32 -14.73 -61.69
C GLY A 22 -5.27 -16.19 -61.23
N THR A 23 -4.44 -17.03 -61.87
CA THR A 23 -4.23 -18.43 -61.47
C THR A 23 -3.54 -18.57 -60.12
N TYR A 24 -2.57 -17.69 -59.82
CA TYR A 24 -1.87 -17.67 -58.54
C TYR A 24 -2.81 -17.23 -57.41
N ILE A 25 -3.55 -16.15 -57.61
CA ILE A 25 -4.52 -15.63 -56.63
C ILE A 25 -5.62 -16.67 -56.32
N ILE A 26 -6.14 -17.38 -57.32
CA ILE A 26 -7.14 -18.44 -57.12
C ILE A 26 -6.57 -19.61 -56.32
N ASN A 27 -5.32 -20.00 -56.56
CA ASN A 27 -4.68 -21.07 -55.80
C ASN A 27 -4.44 -20.65 -54.35
N GLN A 28 -3.96 -19.42 -54.12
CA GLN A 28 -3.77 -18.86 -52.78
C GLN A 28 -5.09 -18.70 -52.02
N ALA A 29 -6.16 -18.23 -52.69
CA ALA A 29 -7.50 -18.15 -52.11
C ALA A 29 -7.98 -19.52 -51.60
N LYS A 30 -7.73 -20.60 -52.35
CA LYS A 30 -8.05 -21.97 -51.91
C LYS A 30 -7.20 -22.41 -50.71
N GLU A 31 -5.93 -22.06 -50.66
CA GLU A 31 -5.03 -22.40 -49.54
C GLU A 31 -5.48 -21.76 -48.22
N VAL A 32 -6.03 -20.54 -48.29
CA VAL A 32 -6.57 -19.83 -47.12
C VAL A 32 -8.06 -20.09 -46.87
N ASN A 33 -8.68 -21.04 -47.58
CA ASN A 33 -10.11 -21.38 -47.49
C ASN A 33 -11.09 -20.25 -47.91
N LEU A 34 -10.67 -19.30 -48.75
CA LEU A 34 -11.55 -18.33 -49.41
C LEU A 34 -12.22 -18.96 -50.64
N ASP A 35 -13.55 -18.89 -50.74
CA ASP A 35 -14.28 -19.36 -51.94
C ASP A 35 -13.84 -18.57 -53.18
N PRO A 36 -13.18 -19.20 -54.17
CA PRO A 36 -12.72 -18.52 -55.37
C PRO A 36 -13.87 -17.97 -56.22
N GLY A 37 -15.07 -18.55 -56.13
CA GLY A 37 -16.27 -18.04 -56.82
C GLY A 37 -16.68 -16.68 -56.27
N VAL A 38 -16.74 -16.55 -54.94
CA VAL A 38 -17.04 -15.27 -54.26
C VAL A 38 -15.98 -14.23 -54.58
N LEU A 39 -14.69 -14.60 -54.54
CA LEU A 39 -13.60 -13.70 -54.92
C LEU A 39 -13.75 -13.23 -56.38
N TYR A 40 -13.97 -14.14 -57.31
CA TYR A 40 -14.09 -13.83 -58.73
C TYR A 40 -15.28 -12.91 -59.04
N GLU A 41 -16.45 -13.19 -58.47
CA GLU A 41 -17.62 -12.33 -58.60
C GLU A 41 -17.36 -10.92 -58.07
N THR A 42 -16.70 -10.81 -56.91
CA THR A 42 -16.39 -9.52 -56.27
C THR A 42 -15.43 -8.69 -57.12
N VAL A 43 -14.41 -9.33 -57.70
CA VAL A 43 -13.45 -8.67 -58.60
C VAL A 43 -14.15 -8.14 -59.86
N ILE A 44 -15.07 -8.91 -60.45
CA ILE A 44 -15.85 -8.48 -61.62
C ILE A 44 -16.75 -7.29 -61.27
N GLU A 45 -17.44 -7.38 -60.14
CA GLU A 45 -18.36 -6.33 -59.67
C GLU A 45 -17.61 -5.00 -59.49
N LEU A 46 -16.51 -4.99 -58.74
CA LEU A 46 -15.66 -3.80 -58.55
C LEU A 46 -15.07 -3.25 -59.85
N ALA A 47 -14.64 -4.13 -60.76
CA ALA A 47 -14.11 -3.70 -62.05
C ALA A 47 -15.21 -3.08 -62.95
N SER A 48 -16.46 -3.52 -62.82
CA SER A 48 -17.61 -3.01 -63.58
C SER A 48 -18.07 -1.61 -63.14
N GLU A 49 -17.82 -1.23 -61.89
CA GLU A 49 -18.11 0.11 -61.34
C GLU A 49 -17.20 1.21 -61.96
N GLY A 50 -16.10 0.82 -62.62
CA GLY A 50 -15.25 1.73 -63.41
C GLY A 50 -14.36 2.69 -62.61
N LEU A 51 -14.39 2.61 -61.27
CA LEU A 51 -13.60 3.46 -60.37
C LEU A 51 -12.17 2.93 -60.13
N ILE A 52 -11.97 1.60 -60.20
CA ILE A 52 -10.70 0.91 -59.90
C ILE A 52 -10.41 -0.08 -61.04
N THR A 53 -9.14 -0.20 -61.47
CA THR A 53 -8.76 -1.12 -62.55
C THR A 53 -8.75 -2.58 -62.08
N SER A 54 -9.12 -3.52 -62.95
CA SER A 54 -9.05 -4.97 -62.66
C SER A 54 -7.66 -5.43 -62.22
N THR A 55 -6.60 -4.82 -62.77
CA THR A 55 -5.22 -5.07 -62.35
C THR A 55 -4.95 -4.65 -60.90
N ALA A 56 -5.45 -3.49 -60.47
CA ALA A 56 -5.29 -3.04 -59.07
C ALA A 56 -6.10 -3.90 -58.09
N ILE A 57 -7.29 -4.35 -58.50
CA ILE A 57 -8.12 -5.25 -57.68
C ILE A 57 -7.46 -6.63 -57.53
N ASN A 58 -6.89 -7.19 -58.60
CA ASN A 58 -6.15 -8.44 -58.53
C ASN A 58 -4.90 -8.32 -57.63
N MET A 59 -4.16 -7.21 -57.73
CA MET A 59 -3.05 -6.93 -56.82
C MET A 59 -3.53 -6.82 -55.36
N ALA A 60 -4.66 -6.17 -55.12
CA ALA A 60 -5.26 -6.09 -53.78
C ALA A 60 -5.68 -7.47 -53.24
N ALA A 61 -6.23 -8.32 -54.10
CA ALA A 61 -6.55 -9.71 -53.74
C ALA A 61 -5.30 -10.50 -53.39
N GLY A 62 -4.21 -10.35 -54.14
CA GLY A 62 -2.92 -10.96 -53.83
C GLY A 62 -2.36 -10.52 -52.46
N ILE A 63 -2.39 -9.21 -52.18
CA ILE A 63 -1.99 -8.68 -50.86
C ILE A 63 -2.86 -9.30 -49.75
N LEU A 64 -4.18 -9.31 -49.93
CA LEU A 64 -5.12 -9.82 -48.93
C LEU A 64 -4.87 -11.30 -48.59
N VAL A 65 -4.73 -12.17 -49.59
CA VAL A 65 -4.64 -13.63 -49.36
C VAL A 65 -3.23 -14.12 -49.05
N SER A 66 -2.18 -13.38 -49.43
CA SER A 66 -0.80 -13.87 -49.30
C SER A 66 0.11 -12.99 -48.44
N GLU A 67 -0.18 -11.70 -48.28
CA GLU A 67 0.76 -10.74 -47.65
C GLU A 67 0.32 -10.24 -46.27
N LEU A 68 -0.97 -10.27 -45.93
CA LEU A 68 -1.47 -9.79 -44.64
C LEU A 68 -1.31 -10.81 -43.49
N ALA A 69 -0.93 -12.05 -43.80
CA ALA A 69 -0.80 -13.17 -42.85
C ALA A 69 -2.04 -13.41 -41.98
N LEU A 70 -3.23 -13.18 -42.55
CA LEU A 70 -4.51 -13.45 -41.89
C LEU A 70 -4.76 -14.96 -41.78
N PRO A 71 -5.44 -15.42 -40.72
CA PRO A 71 -5.69 -16.84 -40.49
C PRO A 71 -6.82 -17.38 -41.38
N ASN A 72 -6.83 -18.67 -41.70
CA ASN A 72 -7.85 -19.28 -42.57
C ASN A 72 -9.29 -19.00 -42.13
N TYR A 73 -9.57 -19.03 -40.83
CA TYR A 73 -10.92 -18.77 -40.32
C TYR A 73 -11.43 -17.35 -40.66
N PHE A 74 -10.53 -16.38 -40.87
CA PHE A 74 -10.91 -15.04 -41.33
C PHE A 74 -11.59 -15.12 -42.70
N PHE A 75 -11.02 -15.91 -43.61
CA PHE A 75 -11.50 -16.07 -44.97
C PHE A 75 -12.69 -17.02 -45.07
N GLU A 76 -12.80 -18.01 -44.19
CA GLU A 76 -13.97 -18.91 -44.12
C GLU A 76 -15.26 -18.15 -43.77
N ASN A 77 -15.14 -17.07 -42.99
CA ASN A 77 -16.29 -16.32 -42.48
C ASN A 77 -16.47 -14.95 -43.15
N ILE A 78 -15.71 -14.62 -44.20
CA ILE A 78 -15.81 -13.32 -44.88
C ILE A 78 -17.03 -13.27 -45.80
N THR A 79 -17.84 -12.21 -45.68
CA THR A 79 -18.98 -11.98 -46.57
C THR A 79 -18.54 -11.33 -47.88
N LYS A 80 -19.31 -11.54 -48.96
CA LYS A 80 -19.03 -10.92 -50.27
C LYS A 80 -18.94 -9.39 -50.18
N GLU A 81 -19.83 -8.77 -49.42
CA GLU A 81 -19.85 -7.31 -49.22
C GLU A 81 -18.62 -6.82 -48.46
N SER A 82 -18.21 -7.53 -47.40
CA SER A 82 -16.97 -7.23 -46.69
C SER A 82 -15.75 -7.39 -47.60
N LEU A 83 -15.67 -8.49 -48.37
CA LEU A 83 -14.59 -8.72 -49.33
C LEU A 83 -14.51 -7.59 -50.36
N ARG A 84 -15.66 -7.09 -50.83
CA ARG A 84 -15.74 -5.95 -51.75
C ARG A 84 -15.12 -4.69 -51.13
N HIS A 85 -15.49 -4.36 -49.89
CA HIS A 85 -14.95 -3.20 -49.18
C HIS A 85 -13.44 -3.32 -48.96
N ILE A 86 -12.96 -4.49 -48.55
CA ILE A 86 -11.53 -4.76 -48.33
C ILE A 86 -10.72 -4.55 -49.61
N LEU A 87 -11.14 -5.21 -50.69
CA LEU A 87 -10.42 -5.15 -51.96
C LEU A 87 -10.43 -3.74 -52.52
N SER A 88 -11.54 -3.00 -52.40
CA SER A 88 -11.61 -1.60 -52.79
C SER A 88 -10.64 -0.73 -51.99
N SER A 89 -10.63 -0.86 -50.66
CA SER A 89 -9.77 -0.03 -49.78
C SER A 89 -8.28 -0.35 -49.95
N ILE A 90 -7.91 -1.63 -50.12
CA ILE A 90 -6.54 -2.03 -50.46
C ILE A 90 -6.16 -1.47 -51.83
N ALA A 91 -7.00 -1.67 -52.87
CA ALA A 91 -6.69 -1.24 -54.23
C ALA A 91 -6.50 0.28 -54.37
N MET A 92 -7.25 1.08 -53.60
CA MET A 92 -7.08 2.54 -53.54
C MET A 92 -5.75 2.98 -52.92
N SER A 93 -5.11 2.11 -52.15
CA SER A 93 -3.89 2.39 -51.38
C SER A 93 -2.63 1.78 -52.00
N ILE A 94 -2.71 1.10 -53.15
CA ILE A 94 -1.56 0.47 -53.81
C ILE A 94 -0.64 1.51 -54.47
N LYS A 95 0.67 1.30 -54.35
CA LYS A 95 1.72 2.00 -55.09
C LYS A 95 2.71 0.98 -55.66
N CYS A 96 3.11 1.16 -56.92
CA CYS A 96 4.20 0.40 -57.51
C CYS A 96 5.51 1.18 -57.38
N GLN A 97 6.50 0.59 -56.72
CA GLN A 97 7.84 1.18 -56.55
C GLN A 97 8.90 0.09 -56.77
N ASP A 98 9.88 0.35 -57.63
CA ASP A 98 11.02 -0.54 -57.93
C ASP A 98 10.67 -1.99 -58.32
N GLY A 99 9.54 -2.19 -59.00
CA GLY A 99 9.08 -3.51 -59.45
C GLY A 99 8.32 -4.32 -58.39
N CYS A 100 8.13 -3.76 -57.19
CA CYS A 100 7.30 -4.33 -56.13
C CYS A 100 5.98 -3.56 -56.00
N VAL A 101 4.91 -4.29 -55.71
CA VAL A 101 3.58 -3.74 -55.41
C VAL A 101 3.45 -3.66 -53.90
N GLY A 102 3.13 -2.49 -53.34
CA GLY A 102 2.96 -2.34 -51.89
C GLY A 102 1.99 -1.22 -51.51
N LEU A 103 1.63 -1.15 -50.24
CA LEU A 103 0.74 -0.11 -49.72
C LEU A 103 1.46 1.23 -49.54
N SER A 104 0.79 2.34 -49.88
CA SER A 104 1.36 3.68 -49.77
C SER A 104 1.44 4.12 -48.29
N GLY A 105 2.63 4.41 -47.78
CA GLY A 105 2.86 4.87 -46.41
C GLY A 105 2.24 6.23 -46.02
N ARG A 106 1.63 7.00 -46.93
CA ARG A 106 0.83 8.20 -46.53
C ARG A 106 -0.65 7.89 -46.29
N VAL A 107 -1.11 6.71 -46.66
CA VAL A 107 -2.53 6.30 -46.69
C VAL A 107 -2.71 4.88 -46.13
N ALA A 108 -1.66 4.26 -45.57
CA ALA A 108 -1.68 2.90 -45.02
C ALA A 108 -2.40 2.83 -43.65
N HIS A 109 -3.58 3.43 -43.57
CA HIS A 109 -4.60 3.11 -42.58
C HIS A 109 -5.82 2.68 -43.37
N ILE A 110 -5.81 1.46 -43.85
CA ILE A 110 -6.99 0.90 -44.51
C ILE A 110 -7.99 0.62 -43.39
N ASP A 111 -9.06 1.41 -43.34
CA ASP A 111 -10.20 1.23 -42.45
C ASP A 111 -11.30 0.52 -43.23
N PHE A 112 -11.79 -0.59 -42.72
CA PHE A 112 -13.02 -1.18 -43.24
C PHE A 112 -13.76 -1.91 -42.14
N ASN A 113 -15.08 -1.92 -42.30
CA ASN A 113 -16.01 -2.66 -41.47
C ASN A 113 -16.20 -4.05 -42.09
N LEU A 114 -15.93 -5.10 -41.34
CA LEU A 114 -16.40 -6.45 -41.62
C LEU A 114 -17.79 -6.60 -41.03
N GLU A 115 -18.78 -6.86 -41.88
CA GLU A 115 -20.12 -7.23 -41.45
C GLU A 115 -20.22 -8.76 -41.41
N GLN A 116 -20.26 -9.30 -40.18
CA GLN A 116 -20.61 -10.69 -39.89
C GLN A 116 -21.92 -10.69 -39.09
N GLY A 117 -23.06 -10.83 -39.77
CA GLY A 117 -24.37 -10.76 -39.13
C GLY A 117 -24.65 -9.36 -38.54
N THR A 118 -24.78 -9.25 -37.22
CA THR A 118 -24.99 -7.98 -36.51
C THR A 118 -23.70 -7.31 -36.01
N ASN A 119 -22.54 -7.97 -36.12
CA ASN A 119 -21.28 -7.50 -35.54
C ASN A 119 -20.41 -6.79 -36.60
N ILE A 120 -20.01 -5.55 -36.31
CA ILE A 120 -19.14 -4.72 -37.16
C ILE A 120 -17.71 -4.81 -36.62
N GLN A 121 -16.78 -5.44 -37.32
CA GLN A 121 -15.36 -5.47 -36.92
C GLN A 121 -14.55 -4.44 -37.71
N ARG A 122 -13.64 -3.71 -37.07
CA ARG A 122 -12.74 -2.77 -37.75
C ARG A 122 -11.40 -3.41 -38.00
N VAL A 123 -10.92 -3.37 -39.24
CA VAL A 123 -9.57 -3.81 -39.57
C VAL A 123 -8.70 -2.61 -39.91
N ARG A 124 -7.46 -2.65 -39.46
CA ARG A 124 -6.41 -1.68 -39.78
C ARG A 124 -5.19 -2.41 -40.30
N ILE A 125 -4.63 -1.93 -41.41
CA ILE A 125 -3.39 -2.47 -41.98
C ILE A 125 -2.38 -1.33 -42.00
N ALA A 126 -1.22 -1.52 -41.38
CA ALA A 126 -0.09 -0.59 -41.41
C ALA A 126 1.16 -1.22 -42.04
N THR A 127 1.99 -0.36 -42.63
CA THR A 127 3.36 -0.69 -43.06
C THR A 127 4.35 -0.47 -41.91
N GLU A 128 5.57 -0.98 -42.05
CA GLU A 128 6.70 -0.72 -41.13
C GLU A 128 6.90 0.79 -40.85
N GLU A 129 6.64 1.64 -41.84
CA GLU A 129 6.83 3.10 -41.78
C GLU A 129 5.69 3.84 -41.07
N THR A 130 4.50 3.23 -41.00
CA THR A 130 3.26 3.88 -40.52
C THR A 130 2.72 3.30 -39.22
N ARG A 131 3.24 2.13 -38.82
CA ARG A 131 2.78 1.37 -37.67
C ARG A 131 2.82 2.17 -36.38
N ASP A 132 3.95 2.79 -36.04
CA ASP A 132 4.11 3.40 -34.70
C ASP A 132 3.14 4.57 -34.51
N ALA A 133 3.05 5.47 -35.49
CA ALA A 133 2.07 6.57 -35.47
C ALA A 133 0.61 6.07 -35.45
N MET A 134 0.34 4.91 -36.08
CA MET A 134 -0.99 4.29 -36.01
C MET A 134 -1.28 3.72 -34.62
N GLU A 135 -0.35 2.98 -34.04
CA GLU A 135 -0.50 2.34 -32.73
C GLU A 135 -0.67 3.40 -31.64
N GLU A 136 0.09 4.50 -31.69
CA GLU A 136 -0.05 5.65 -30.78
C GLU A 136 -1.46 6.25 -30.86
N LEU A 137 -1.98 6.48 -32.07
CA LEU A 137 -3.33 7.02 -32.27
C LEU A 137 -4.42 6.03 -31.81
N LEU A 138 -4.22 4.73 -32.03
CA LEU A 138 -5.20 3.69 -31.70
C LEU A 138 -5.15 3.25 -30.24
N ALA A 139 -4.08 3.50 -29.50
CA ALA A 139 -3.89 2.98 -28.14
C ALA A 139 -5.10 3.19 -27.20
N PRO A 140 -5.70 4.40 -27.09
CA PRO A 140 -6.89 4.61 -26.26
C PRO A 140 -8.12 3.81 -26.73
N PHE A 141 -8.19 3.51 -28.03
CA PHE A 141 -9.29 2.76 -28.64
C PHE A 141 -9.07 1.25 -28.58
N LEU A 142 -7.85 0.78 -28.35
CA LEU A 142 -7.57 -0.66 -28.31
C LEU A 142 -7.85 -1.27 -26.94
N SER A 143 -7.71 -0.48 -25.86
CA SER A 143 -7.90 -0.97 -24.50
C SER A 143 -9.35 -1.39 -24.25
N GLY A 144 -9.54 -2.50 -23.51
CA GLY A 144 -10.86 -3.06 -23.18
C GLY A 144 -11.65 -3.72 -24.32
N ARG A 145 -11.17 -3.62 -25.56
CA ARG A 145 -11.78 -4.25 -26.72
C ARG A 145 -11.12 -5.57 -27.06
N ARG A 146 -11.91 -6.49 -27.60
CA ARG A 146 -11.33 -7.68 -28.24
C ARG A 146 -10.54 -7.23 -29.44
N ARG A 147 -9.27 -7.60 -29.46
CA ARG A 147 -8.34 -7.20 -30.51
C ARG A 147 -7.41 -8.33 -30.89
N GLU A 148 -7.07 -8.33 -32.16
CA GLU A 148 -6.17 -9.28 -32.78
C GLU A 148 -5.07 -8.51 -33.50
N TYR A 149 -3.86 -9.05 -33.46
CA TYR A 149 -2.68 -8.52 -34.10
C TYR A 149 -2.07 -9.62 -34.96
N TYR A 150 -1.70 -9.28 -36.19
CA TYR A 150 -1.02 -10.16 -37.14
C TYR A 150 0.14 -9.42 -37.77
N TYR A 151 1.28 -10.11 -37.90
CA TYR A 151 2.46 -9.60 -38.56
C TYR A 151 2.93 -10.59 -39.62
N SER A 152 3.11 -10.10 -40.85
CA SER A 152 3.77 -10.83 -41.94
C SER A 152 5.26 -10.47 -41.96
N PRO A 153 6.18 -11.38 -41.62
CA PRO A 153 7.62 -11.12 -41.75
C PRO A 153 8.07 -10.88 -43.19
N GLU A 154 7.39 -11.51 -44.15
CA GLU A 154 7.76 -11.49 -45.57
C GLU A 154 7.40 -10.14 -46.21
N SER A 155 6.20 -9.62 -45.96
CA SER A 155 5.70 -8.36 -46.54
C SER A 155 5.81 -7.16 -45.59
N LYS A 156 6.15 -7.39 -44.31
CA LYS A 156 6.24 -6.39 -43.25
C LYS A 156 4.95 -5.57 -43.03
N TYR A 157 3.80 -6.21 -43.24
CA TYR A 157 2.50 -5.63 -42.89
C TYR A 157 2.08 -6.01 -41.48
N TYR A 158 1.42 -5.07 -40.81
CA TYR A 158 0.85 -5.21 -39.48
C TYR A 158 -0.66 -5.04 -39.59
N THR A 159 -1.40 -6.08 -39.27
CA THR A 159 -2.87 -6.10 -39.37
C THR A 159 -3.49 -6.19 -37.98
N TYR A 160 -4.47 -5.34 -37.72
CA TYR A 160 -5.20 -5.27 -36.45
C TYR A 160 -6.67 -5.50 -36.74
N ILE A 161 -7.31 -6.42 -36.02
CA ILE A 161 -8.76 -6.64 -36.08
C ILE A 161 -9.32 -6.25 -34.72
N ILE A 162 -10.25 -5.30 -34.69
CA ILE A 162 -10.77 -4.68 -33.47
C ILE A 162 -12.28 -4.82 -33.47
N ARG A 163 -12.83 -5.43 -32.43
CA ARG A 163 -14.29 -5.47 -32.23
C ARG A 163 -14.73 -4.29 -31.36
N PRO A 164 -15.89 -3.66 -31.63
CA PRO A 164 -16.28 -2.41 -31.01
C PRO A 164 -16.67 -2.54 -29.54
N GLU A 165 -17.18 -3.71 -29.15
CA GLU A 165 -17.70 -4.00 -27.82
C GLU A 165 -16.61 -4.02 -26.76
N THR A 166 -16.99 -3.60 -25.57
CA THR A 166 -16.20 -3.60 -24.34
C THR A 166 -17.02 -4.22 -23.21
N VAL A 167 -16.35 -4.55 -22.11
CA VAL A 167 -17.02 -5.03 -20.89
C VAL A 167 -18.02 -3.99 -20.35
N ASP A 168 -17.69 -2.70 -20.46
CA ASP A 168 -18.50 -1.60 -19.93
C ASP A 168 -19.80 -1.37 -20.69
N ASP A 169 -19.97 -1.98 -21.88
CA ASP A 169 -21.23 -1.95 -22.63
C ASP A 169 -22.32 -2.85 -22.01
N TYR A 170 -21.97 -3.67 -21.02
CA TYR A 170 -22.86 -4.65 -20.39
C TYR A 170 -22.94 -4.48 -18.86
N GLN A 171 -24.06 -4.89 -18.26
CA GLN A 171 -24.18 -4.92 -16.79
C GLN A 171 -23.33 -6.03 -16.20
N LYS A 172 -22.68 -5.77 -15.05
CA LYS A 172 -21.82 -6.77 -14.36
C LYS A 172 -22.51 -8.11 -14.07
N THR A 173 -23.82 -8.10 -13.81
CA THR A 173 -24.64 -9.32 -13.57
C THR A 173 -24.75 -10.21 -14.80
N ALA A 174 -24.55 -9.68 -16.01
CA ALA A 174 -24.57 -10.48 -17.23
C ALA A 174 -23.32 -11.40 -17.35
N PHE A 175 -22.28 -11.16 -16.55
CA PHE A 175 -21.03 -11.94 -16.55
C PHE A 175 -21.00 -13.06 -15.50
N GLU A 176 -22.15 -13.43 -14.92
CA GLU A 176 -22.25 -14.49 -13.91
C GLU A 176 -21.95 -15.89 -14.46
N GLU A 177 -22.41 -16.20 -15.69
CA GLU A 177 -22.13 -17.49 -16.33
C GLU A 177 -20.68 -17.60 -16.81
N SER A 178 -20.15 -16.53 -17.39
CA SER A 178 -18.75 -16.41 -17.80
C SER A 178 -18.31 -14.96 -17.70
N LYS A 179 -17.09 -14.73 -17.19
CA LYS A 179 -16.52 -13.38 -17.05
C LYS A 179 -16.10 -12.77 -18.38
N PHE A 180 -16.03 -13.54 -19.45
CA PHE A 180 -15.49 -13.10 -20.74
C PHE A 180 -16.51 -12.43 -21.64
N LEU A 181 -16.04 -11.45 -22.41
CA LEU A 181 -16.88 -10.68 -23.32
C LEU A 181 -17.49 -11.54 -24.45
N TYR A 182 -16.80 -12.59 -24.92
CA TYR A 182 -17.34 -13.51 -25.96
C TYR A 182 -18.66 -14.17 -25.56
N HIS A 183 -18.97 -14.25 -24.26
CA HIS A 183 -20.22 -14.83 -23.80
C HIS A 183 -21.43 -13.94 -24.17
N LEU A 184 -21.24 -12.61 -24.18
CA LEU A 184 -22.30 -11.64 -24.39
C LEU A 184 -22.32 -11.04 -25.80
N SER A 185 -21.18 -11.01 -26.50
CA SER A 185 -21.06 -10.40 -27.83
C SER A 185 -21.63 -11.23 -28.99
N GLY A 186 -22.41 -12.29 -28.73
CA GLY A 186 -22.98 -13.18 -29.75
C GLY A 186 -22.01 -14.24 -30.30
N ASP A 187 -20.71 -14.11 -30.03
CA ASP A 187 -19.65 -14.99 -30.56
C ASP A 187 -19.43 -16.26 -29.73
N HIS A 188 -20.20 -16.47 -28.66
CA HIS A 188 -20.05 -17.64 -27.79
C HIS A 188 -20.17 -18.97 -28.55
N LYS A 189 -21.00 -19.00 -29.60
CA LYS A 189 -21.14 -20.18 -30.48
C LYS A 189 -20.03 -20.30 -31.52
N GLU A 190 -19.39 -19.20 -31.89
CA GLU A 190 -18.30 -19.14 -32.86
C GLU A 190 -16.95 -19.51 -32.23
N THR A 191 -16.71 -19.09 -30.98
CA THR A 191 -15.49 -19.45 -30.24
C THR A 191 -15.50 -20.95 -29.88
N PRO A 192 -14.49 -21.73 -30.30
CA PRO A 192 -14.42 -23.16 -29.99
C PRO A 192 -14.49 -23.45 -28.48
N ILE A 193 -15.21 -24.49 -28.09
CA ILE A 193 -15.38 -24.88 -26.67
C ILE A 193 -14.03 -25.04 -25.97
N VAL A 194 -13.06 -25.70 -26.63
CA VAL A 194 -11.72 -25.93 -26.09
C VAL A 194 -10.97 -24.61 -25.85
N THR A 195 -11.20 -23.59 -26.69
CA THR A 195 -10.63 -22.25 -26.49
C THR A 195 -11.27 -21.58 -25.29
N ARG A 196 -12.61 -21.61 -25.17
CA ARG A 196 -13.33 -21.04 -24.01
C ARG A 196 -12.86 -21.64 -22.69
N GLN A 197 -12.83 -22.98 -22.61
CA GLN A 197 -12.35 -23.71 -21.43
C GLN A 197 -10.92 -23.32 -21.04
N ARG A 198 -10.02 -23.13 -22.02
CA ARG A 198 -8.65 -22.70 -21.75
C ARG A 198 -8.58 -21.31 -21.14
N TYR A 199 -9.29 -20.35 -21.73
CA TYR A 199 -9.34 -18.98 -21.21
C TYR A 199 -9.95 -18.93 -19.80
N GLU A 200 -11.00 -19.70 -19.55
CA GLU A 200 -11.62 -19.85 -18.23
C GLU A 200 -10.69 -20.50 -17.21
N SER A 201 -9.88 -21.48 -17.61
CA SER A 201 -8.85 -22.10 -16.74
C SER A 201 -7.80 -21.08 -16.35
N ILE A 202 -7.21 -20.39 -17.34
CA ILE A 202 -6.15 -19.39 -17.10
C ILE A 202 -6.64 -18.25 -16.24
N LEU A 203 -7.84 -17.73 -16.49
CA LEU A 203 -8.40 -16.68 -15.64
C LEU A 203 -8.54 -17.15 -14.19
N ARG A 204 -9.07 -18.35 -13.98
CA ARG A 204 -9.21 -18.93 -12.65
C ARG A 204 -7.86 -19.12 -11.95
N GLU A 205 -6.85 -19.59 -12.65
CA GLU A 205 -5.50 -19.77 -12.10
C GLU A 205 -4.83 -18.42 -11.82
N SER A 206 -4.96 -17.46 -12.72
CA SER A 206 -4.43 -16.11 -12.57
C SER A 206 -5.09 -15.34 -11.41
N GLU A 207 -6.39 -15.50 -11.17
CA GLU A 207 -7.09 -14.86 -10.04
C GLU A 207 -6.63 -15.40 -8.68
N ASN A 208 -6.03 -16.59 -8.65
CA ASN A 208 -5.45 -17.20 -7.45
C ASN A 208 -3.92 -17.02 -7.38
N ALA A 209 -3.28 -16.55 -8.45
CA ALA A 209 -1.85 -16.36 -8.51
C ALA A 209 -1.44 -15.04 -7.86
N ILE A 210 -0.39 -15.09 -7.03
CA ILE A 210 0.18 -13.89 -6.38
C ILE A 210 1.28 -13.28 -7.24
N SER A 211 2.16 -14.08 -7.84
CA SER A 211 3.03 -13.57 -8.89
C SER A 211 2.27 -13.61 -10.22
N PRO A 212 2.66 -12.81 -11.23
CA PRO A 212 2.10 -12.96 -12.57
C PRO A 212 2.14 -14.42 -13.01
N LEU A 213 1.10 -14.89 -13.70
CA LEU A 213 1.02 -16.25 -14.23
C LEU A 213 1.23 -16.20 -15.75
N ILE A 214 2.16 -17.01 -16.25
CA ILE A 214 2.37 -17.19 -17.69
C ILE A 214 2.31 -18.68 -18.01
N GLU A 215 1.37 -19.07 -18.86
CA GLU A 215 1.29 -20.43 -19.40
C GLU A 215 1.87 -20.51 -20.82
N VAL A 216 2.60 -21.58 -21.11
CA VAL A 216 3.23 -21.83 -22.41
C VAL A 216 2.67 -23.10 -23.03
N PHE A 217 2.26 -23.03 -24.30
CA PHE A 217 1.71 -24.14 -25.05
C PHE A 217 2.41 -24.29 -26.40
N ASN A 218 2.94 -25.47 -26.69
CA ASN A 218 3.39 -25.82 -28.03
C ASN A 218 2.20 -26.30 -28.86
N LEU A 219 2.08 -25.78 -30.09
CA LEU A 219 1.01 -26.08 -31.04
C LEU A 219 1.61 -26.74 -32.30
N PRO A 220 1.81 -28.07 -32.30
CA PRO A 220 2.42 -28.77 -33.45
C PRO A 220 1.63 -28.63 -34.74
N GLU A 221 0.30 -28.48 -34.65
CA GLU A 221 -0.60 -28.35 -35.79
C GLU A 221 -0.35 -27.08 -36.59
N THR A 222 -0.03 -25.97 -35.92
CA THR A 222 0.26 -24.67 -36.55
C THR A 222 1.75 -24.35 -36.58
N GLY A 223 2.59 -25.18 -35.95
CA GLY A 223 4.02 -24.95 -35.82
C GLY A 223 4.36 -23.70 -35.02
N GLU A 224 3.61 -23.41 -33.96
CA GLU A 224 3.77 -22.21 -33.13
C GLU A 224 3.87 -22.55 -31.64
N THR A 225 4.50 -21.66 -30.88
CA THR A 225 4.40 -21.64 -29.41
C THR A 225 3.54 -20.45 -28.99
N ARG A 226 2.58 -20.71 -28.08
CA ARG A 226 1.68 -19.72 -27.50
C ARG A 226 2.03 -19.45 -26.04
N LEU A 227 2.12 -18.18 -25.66
CA LEU A 227 2.24 -17.72 -24.28
C LEU A 227 0.96 -17.00 -23.86
N MET A 228 0.42 -17.30 -22.69
CA MET A 228 -0.82 -16.70 -22.19
C MET A 228 -0.64 -16.12 -20.79
N PHE A 229 -1.13 -14.90 -20.56
CA PHE A 229 -1.07 -14.22 -19.26
C PHE A 229 -2.19 -13.18 -19.10
N ASN A 230 -2.45 -12.75 -17.86
CA ASN A 230 -3.37 -11.66 -17.58
C ASN A 230 -2.74 -10.30 -17.95
N SER A 231 -3.42 -9.55 -18.82
CA SER A 231 -3.04 -8.21 -19.27
C SER A 231 -4.05 -7.21 -18.77
N ASP A 232 -3.72 -6.52 -17.70
CA ASP A 232 -4.52 -5.50 -17.01
C ASP A 232 -3.84 -4.12 -17.01
N PHE A 233 -3.07 -3.86 -18.06
CA PHE A 233 -2.50 -2.56 -18.38
C PHE A 233 -3.55 -1.55 -18.85
N GLU A 234 -3.40 -0.27 -18.47
CA GLU A 234 -4.24 0.83 -18.98
C GLU A 234 -4.20 0.95 -20.49
N MET A 235 -2.98 0.88 -21.07
CA MET A 235 -2.72 1.01 -22.49
C MET A 235 -2.15 -0.29 -23.09
N PRO A 236 -2.42 -0.60 -24.37
CA PRO A 236 -1.85 -1.77 -25.03
C PRO A 236 -0.32 -1.69 -25.12
N GLN A 237 0.36 -2.77 -24.70
CA GLN A 237 1.82 -2.85 -24.65
C GLN A 237 2.43 -3.60 -25.84
N ILE A 238 1.80 -3.54 -27.01
CA ILE A 238 2.22 -4.30 -28.21
C ILE A 238 3.64 -3.93 -28.66
N PRO A 239 4.05 -2.63 -28.72
CA PRO A 239 5.40 -2.28 -29.14
C PRO A 239 6.48 -2.87 -28.23
N VAL A 240 6.26 -2.84 -26.90
CA VAL A 240 7.17 -3.40 -25.91
C VAL A 240 7.27 -4.91 -26.06
N LEU A 241 6.13 -5.61 -26.15
CA LEU A 241 6.10 -7.08 -26.33
C LEU A 241 6.76 -7.50 -27.65
N ARG A 242 6.54 -6.76 -28.73
CA ARG A 242 7.18 -7.00 -30.03
C ARG A 242 8.69 -6.88 -29.93
N ARG A 243 9.18 -5.81 -29.30
CA ARG A 243 10.62 -5.59 -29.08
C ARG A 243 11.22 -6.65 -28.18
N LEU A 244 10.51 -7.05 -27.12
CA LEU A 244 10.94 -8.11 -26.22
C LEU A 244 11.13 -9.44 -26.95
N PHE A 245 10.19 -9.84 -27.82
CA PHE A 245 10.37 -11.06 -28.62
C PHE A 245 11.59 -10.93 -29.55
N GLN A 246 11.78 -9.76 -30.15
CA GLN A 246 12.93 -9.50 -31.02
C GLN A 246 14.27 -9.67 -30.29
N ASP A 247 14.39 -9.20 -29.05
CA ASP A 247 15.61 -9.33 -28.24
C ASP A 247 15.98 -10.80 -27.94
N HIS A 248 15.01 -11.73 -28.08
CA HIS A 248 15.21 -13.18 -27.93
C HIS A 248 15.34 -13.93 -29.27
N ASP A 249 15.55 -13.20 -30.37
CA ASP A 249 15.54 -13.69 -31.75
C ASP A 249 14.23 -14.41 -32.11
N LEU A 250 13.11 -13.88 -31.64
CA LEU A 250 11.77 -14.40 -31.90
C LEU A 250 10.93 -13.34 -32.64
N ILE A 251 9.95 -13.83 -33.37
CA ILE A 251 8.98 -12.98 -34.06
C ILE A 251 7.64 -13.13 -33.37
N LEU A 252 7.07 -12.02 -32.89
CA LEU A 252 5.67 -11.96 -32.47
C LEU A 252 4.80 -11.95 -33.74
N GLY A 253 4.35 -13.14 -34.17
CA GLY A 253 3.62 -13.32 -35.42
C GLY A 253 2.14 -12.98 -35.30
N ARG A 254 1.53 -13.34 -34.17
CA ARG A 254 0.15 -12.96 -33.87
C ARG A 254 -0.08 -12.80 -32.37
N ALA A 255 -1.06 -11.99 -32.01
CA ALA A 255 -1.48 -11.82 -30.63
C ALA A 255 -2.98 -11.57 -30.52
N TYR A 256 -3.57 -11.95 -29.39
CA TYR A 256 -5.00 -11.86 -29.13
C TYR A 256 -5.27 -11.42 -27.70
N TRP A 257 -6.23 -10.51 -27.52
CA TRP A 257 -6.70 -10.08 -26.20
C TRP A 257 -8.19 -10.37 -26.09
N GLU A 258 -8.56 -11.22 -25.13
CA GLU A 258 -9.95 -11.42 -24.75
C GLU A 258 -10.29 -10.63 -23.50
N PRO A 259 -11.14 -9.59 -23.58
CA PRO A 259 -11.59 -8.84 -22.43
C PRO A 259 -12.44 -9.69 -21.49
N TYR A 260 -12.29 -9.46 -20.19
CA TYR A 260 -13.14 -10.04 -19.17
C TYR A 260 -13.50 -9.01 -18.10
N CYS A 261 -14.63 -9.24 -17.43
CA CYS A 261 -15.08 -8.42 -16.31
C CYS A 261 -14.20 -8.67 -15.08
N GLY A 262 -13.19 -7.82 -14.90
CA GLY A 262 -12.24 -7.85 -13.79
C GLY A 262 -12.68 -7.06 -12.55
N LYS A 263 -11.74 -6.92 -11.58
CA LYS A 263 -11.94 -6.22 -10.31
C LYS A 263 -11.48 -4.75 -10.33
N SER A 264 -10.57 -4.40 -11.25
CA SER A 264 -10.01 -3.05 -11.41
C SER A 264 -10.88 -2.16 -12.31
N GLN A 265 -10.58 -0.86 -12.33
CA GLN A 265 -11.08 0.03 -13.38
C GLN A 265 -10.28 -0.10 -14.69
N ALA A 266 -9.06 -0.65 -14.61
CA ALA A 266 -8.23 -0.90 -15.77
C ALA A 266 -8.85 -1.99 -16.66
N PRO A 267 -8.93 -1.78 -17.99
CA PRO A 267 -9.45 -2.80 -18.88
C PRO A 267 -8.58 -4.07 -18.83
N SER A 268 -9.21 -5.19 -18.45
CA SER A 268 -8.50 -6.45 -18.21
C SER A 268 -8.77 -7.44 -19.35
N SER A 269 -7.75 -8.18 -19.75
CA SER A 269 -7.86 -9.20 -20.80
C SER A 269 -6.91 -10.36 -20.57
N ILE A 270 -7.28 -11.56 -21.00
CA ILE A 270 -6.29 -12.62 -21.18
C ILE A 270 -5.58 -12.38 -22.52
N CYS A 271 -4.28 -12.14 -22.45
CA CYS A 271 -3.41 -11.93 -23.60
C CYS A 271 -2.82 -13.26 -24.05
N SER A 272 -2.87 -13.54 -25.35
CA SER A 272 -2.20 -14.67 -25.99
C SER A 272 -1.21 -14.17 -27.03
N LEU A 273 0.07 -14.48 -26.85
CA LEU A 273 1.15 -14.16 -27.78
C LEU A 273 1.59 -15.42 -28.51
N TYR A 274 1.90 -15.32 -29.81
CA TYR A 274 2.30 -16.46 -30.62
C TYR A 274 3.59 -16.17 -31.37
N THR A 275 4.49 -17.16 -31.37
CA THR A 275 5.72 -17.14 -32.15
C THR A 275 5.88 -18.43 -32.95
N ARG A 276 6.57 -18.34 -34.10
CA ARG A 276 6.79 -19.48 -35.00
C ARG A 276 7.84 -20.44 -34.42
N GLY A 277 7.58 -21.73 -34.56
CA GLY A 277 8.45 -22.82 -34.13
C GLY A 277 8.29 -23.18 -32.65
N GLU A 278 8.85 -24.34 -32.28
CA GLU A 278 8.98 -24.76 -30.89
C GLU A 278 10.16 -24.02 -30.24
N LEU A 279 9.94 -23.45 -29.06
CA LEU A 279 11.01 -22.80 -28.29
C LEU A 279 11.93 -23.85 -27.67
N SER A 280 13.25 -23.63 -27.79
CA SER A 280 14.19 -24.39 -26.97
C SER A 280 14.00 -24.01 -25.50
N ARG A 281 14.21 -24.96 -24.59
CA ARG A 281 14.06 -24.73 -23.14
C ARG A 281 14.85 -23.50 -22.65
N THR A 282 16.03 -23.26 -23.21
CA THR A 282 16.87 -22.10 -22.87
C THR A 282 16.23 -20.78 -23.32
N LYS A 283 15.71 -20.71 -24.55
CA LYS A 283 15.03 -19.52 -25.07
C LYS A 283 13.72 -19.25 -24.33
N GLU A 284 12.94 -20.30 -24.08
CA GLU A 284 11.69 -20.21 -23.31
C GLU A 284 11.96 -19.65 -21.91
N THR A 285 12.95 -20.19 -21.20
CA THR A 285 13.32 -19.72 -19.85
C THR A 285 13.75 -18.25 -19.85
N ALA A 286 14.56 -17.84 -20.84
CA ALA A 286 15.03 -16.46 -20.96
C ALA A 286 13.89 -15.48 -21.25
N LEU A 287 13.01 -15.81 -22.20
CA LEU A 287 11.83 -15.00 -22.54
C LEU A 287 10.87 -14.88 -21.35
N LEU A 288 10.60 -15.99 -20.66
CA LEU A 288 9.72 -16.00 -19.49
C LEU A 288 10.27 -15.13 -18.36
N LYS A 289 11.59 -15.18 -18.10
CA LYS A 289 12.24 -14.35 -17.07
C LYS A 289 12.02 -12.85 -17.34
N ASP A 290 12.14 -12.43 -18.59
CA ASP A 290 11.96 -11.01 -18.93
C ASP A 290 10.46 -10.63 -18.97
N LEU A 291 9.57 -11.51 -19.40
CA LEU A 291 8.12 -11.30 -19.28
C LEU A 291 7.67 -11.17 -17.83
N TYR A 292 8.13 -12.05 -16.93
CA TYR A 292 7.84 -11.94 -15.49
C TYR A 292 8.36 -10.62 -14.91
N ALA A 293 9.56 -10.18 -15.31
CA ALA A 293 10.11 -8.90 -14.89
C ALA A 293 9.25 -7.72 -15.36
N TYR A 294 8.79 -7.74 -16.61
CA TYR A 294 7.93 -6.70 -17.17
C TYR A 294 6.55 -6.63 -16.48
N LEU A 295 5.94 -7.79 -16.21
CA LEU A 295 4.63 -7.87 -15.56
C LEU A 295 4.65 -7.47 -14.08
N ALA A 296 5.84 -7.35 -13.46
CA ALA A 296 6.01 -6.99 -12.05
C ALA A 296 6.11 -5.47 -11.79
N MET A 297 6.01 -4.62 -12.81
CA MET A 297 6.08 -3.16 -12.67
C MET A 297 4.89 -2.45 -13.31
N SER A 298 4.65 -1.22 -12.86
CA SER A 298 3.81 -0.26 -13.57
C SER A 298 4.49 0.21 -14.85
N ILE A 299 3.69 0.54 -15.86
CA ILE A 299 4.21 1.09 -17.12
C ILE A 299 4.68 2.52 -16.87
N THR A 300 5.83 2.88 -17.44
CA THR A 300 6.37 4.23 -17.42
C THR A 300 6.82 4.63 -18.82
N ASP A 301 6.92 5.93 -19.10
CA ASP A 301 7.38 6.44 -20.40
C ASP A 301 8.85 6.14 -20.70
N MET A 302 9.57 5.47 -19.81
CA MET A 302 10.90 4.90 -20.11
C MET A 302 10.80 3.71 -21.07
N THR A 303 9.62 3.11 -21.25
CA THR A 303 9.40 2.08 -22.26
C THR A 303 9.66 2.58 -23.68
N ASP A 304 9.44 3.87 -23.95
CA ASP A 304 9.66 4.46 -25.27
C ASP A 304 11.11 4.31 -25.72
N LEU A 305 12.05 4.61 -24.83
CA LEU A 305 13.49 4.49 -25.10
C LEU A 305 13.91 3.05 -25.37
N TYR A 306 13.23 2.08 -24.77
CA TYR A 306 13.46 0.66 -25.05
C TYR A 306 12.94 0.27 -26.44
N VAL A 307 11.72 0.69 -26.78
CA VAL A 307 11.11 0.43 -28.08
C VAL A 307 11.94 1.06 -29.21
N GLU A 308 12.47 2.26 -28.99
CA GLU A 308 13.33 2.99 -29.92
C GLU A 308 14.79 2.46 -29.97
N GLY A 309 15.13 1.51 -29.09
CA GLY A 309 16.48 0.91 -29.02
C GLY A 309 17.55 1.81 -28.42
N GLN A 310 17.17 2.88 -27.71
CA GLN A 310 18.08 3.76 -26.98
C GLN A 310 18.52 3.14 -25.63
N LEU A 311 17.68 2.30 -25.03
CA LEU A 311 18.00 1.52 -23.84
C LEU A 311 17.78 0.02 -24.11
N SER A 312 18.55 -0.83 -23.43
CA SER A 312 18.25 -2.27 -23.34
C SER A 312 17.08 -2.53 -22.41
N PHE A 313 16.48 -3.72 -22.49
CA PHE A 313 15.36 -4.12 -21.62
C PHE A 313 15.68 -3.93 -20.13
N ARG A 314 16.85 -4.42 -19.68
CA ARG A 314 17.27 -4.30 -18.28
C ARG A 314 17.55 -2.84 -17.87
N GLN A 315 18.12 -2.04 -18.78
CA GLN A 315 18.32 -0.61 -18.53
C GLN A 315 16.99 0.11 -18.37
N MET A 316 15.96 -0.21 -19.16
CA MET A 316 14.61 0.36 -19.02
C MET A 316 13.96 0.01 -17.67
N LEU A 317 14.04 -1.25 -17.24
CA LEU A 317 13.53 -1.68 -15.93
C LEU A 317 14.23 -0.91 -14.79
N PHE A 318 15.55 -0.76 -14.87
CA PHE A 318 16.32 0.01 -13.89
C PHE A 318 15.95 1.50 -13.93
N ALA A 319 15.84 2.08 -15.12
CA ALA A 319 15.54 3.50 -15.29
C ALA A 319 14.18 3.88 -14.71
N SER A 320 13.16 3.05 -14.95
CA SER A 320 11.81 3.25 -14.39
C SER A 320 11.86 3.29 -12.85
N ASN A 321 12.53 2.32 -12.24
CA ASN A 321 12.71 2.28 -10.78
C ASN A 321 13.55 3.46 -10.26
N ALA A 322 14.57 3.90 -11.00
CA ALA A 322 15.45 4.99 -10.62
C ALA A 322 14.78 6.37 -10.71
N VAL A 323 13.92 6.60 -11.70
CA VAL A 323 13.10 7.81 -11.83
C VAL A 323 12.13 7.93 -10.66
N ASP A 324 11.36 6.86 -10.38
CA ASP A 324 10.39 6.85 -9.28
C ASP A 324 11.07 6.99 -7.91
N PHE A 325 12.20 6.29 -7.71
CA PHE A 325 13.05 6.47 -6.53
C PHE A 325 13.50 7.93 -6.38
N THR A 326 13.99 8.54 -7.47
CA THR A 326 14.48 9.91 -7.42
C THR A 326 13.33 10.86 -7.07
N HIS A 327 12.16 10.71 -7.69
CA HIS A 327 10.98 11.51 -7.37
C HIS A 327 10.57 11.44 -5.88
N MET A 328 10.52 10.22 -5.33
CA MET A 328 10.11 10.03 -3.93
C MET A 328 11.10 10.62 -2.93
N PHE A 329 12.41 10.55 -3.18
CA PHE A 329 13.43 10.84 -2.17
C PHE A 329 14.27 12.10 -2.41
N ILE A 330 14.31 12.67 -3.62
CA ILE A 330 15.20 13.79 -3.94
C ILE A 330 14.93 15.02 -3.07
N PHE A 331 16.02 15.65 -2.64
CA PHE A 331 16.05 16.91 -1.91
C PHE A 331 17.27 17.73 -2.31
N LYS A 332 17.22 19.04 -2.06
CA LYS A 332 18.29 19.96 -2.45
C LYS A 332 19.49 19.94 -1.49
N GLU A 333 20.54 19.22 -1.85
CA GLU A 333 21.72 19.08 -0.98
C GLU A 333 22.55 20.36 -0.81
N SER A 334 22.58 21.25 -1.82
CA SER A 334 23.46 22.42 -1.86
C SER A 334 23.06 23.58 -0.94
N LYS A 335 21.76 23.70 -0.60
CA LYS A 335 21.25 24.76 0.30
C LYS A 335 21.27 24.37 1.78
N ASN A 336 21.58 23.11 2.08
CA ASN A 336 21.55 22.56 3.43
C ASN A 336 22.41 23.31 4.45
N LEU A 337 23.49 23.99 4.07
CA LEU A 337 24.31 24.72 5.05
C LEU A 337 23.55 25.90 5.67
N VAL A 338 22.92 26.73 4.84
CA VAL A 338 22.11 27.86 5.30
C VAL A 338 20.87 27.35 6.03
N ASP A 339 20.20 26.35 5.48
CA ASP A 339 19.01 25.77 6.12
C ASP A 339 19.33 25.09 7.46
N ARG A 340 20.51 24.47 7.61
CA ARG A 340 21.01 23.96 8.90
C ARG A 340 21.35 25.07 9.88
N GLU A 341 21.95 26.17 9.42
CA GLU A 341 22.20 27.33 10.27
C GLU A 341 20.87 27.92 10.77
N ILE A 342 19.88 28.10 9.89
CA ILE A 342 18.53 28.53 10.28
C ILE A 342 17.92 27.53 11.26
N MET A 343 17.90 26.24 10.93
CA MET A 343 17.35 25.17 11.79
C MET A 343 18.02 25.14 13.18
N SER A 344 19.32 25.37 13.27
CA SER A 344 20.06 25.42 14.54
C SER A 344 19.80 26.71 15.33
N SER A 345 19.48 27.82 14.66
CA SER A 345 19.09 29.08 15.29
C SER A 345 17.67 29.06 15.87
N LEU A 346 16.79 28.21 15.35
CA LEU A 346 15.44 28.03 15.87
C LEU A 346 15.50 27.36 17.25
N THR A 347 14.86 27.98 18.24
CA THR A 347 14.80 27.43 19.62
C THR A 347 13.53 26.63 19.86
N SER A 348 12.41 27.03 19.25
CA SER A 348 11.11 26.35 19.35
C SER A 348 11.07 25.07 18.51
N PRO A 349 10.72 23.91 19.08
CA PRO A 349 10.47 22.68 18.32
C PRO A 349 9.41 22.86 17.22
N ASP A 350 8.34 23.61 17.50
CA ASP A 350 7.24 23.85 16.57
C ASP A 350 7.73 24.64 15.34
N HIS A 351 8.62 25.62 15.55
CA HIS A 351 9.22 26.36 14.44
C HIS A 351 10.15 25.47 13.60
N LYS A 352 10.89 24.55 14.23
CA LYS A 352 11.74 23.59 13.53
C LYS A 352 10.90 22.67 12.66
N GLU A 353 9.80 22.14 13.19
CA GLU A 353 8.89 21.28 12.44
C GLU A 353 8.22 22.02 11.28
N ALA A 354 7.72 23.24 11.51
CA ALA A 354 7.15 24.06 10.44
C ALA A 354 8.19 24.39 9.36
N TYR A 355 9.44 24.64 9.75
CA TYR A 355 10.53 24.91 8.80
C TYR A 355 10.90 23.65 7.99
N ALA A 356 10.99 22.49 8.64
CA ALA A 356 11.18 21.20 8.00
C ALA A 356 10.07 20.89 6.98
N GLY A 357 8.80 21.13 7.36
CA GLY A 357 7.65 21.00 6.45
C GLY A 357 7.77 21.90 5.22
N ARG A 358 8.13 23.18 5.40
CA ARG A 358 8.36 24.11 4.28
C ARG A 358 9.50 23.68 3.37
N ILE A 359 10.59 23.13 3.91
CA ILE A 359 11.70 22.59 3.11
C ILE A 359 11.23 21.39 2.29
N HIS A 360 10.47 20.48 2.89
CA HIS A 360 9.88 19.35 2.18
C HIS A 360 8.98 19.81 1.03
N ASP A 361 8.05 20.73 1.28
CA ASP A 361 7.15 21.28 0.26
C ASP A 361 7.92 21.99 -0.87
N ALA A 362 8.97 22.74 -0.51
CA ALA A 362 9.84 23.41 -1.47
C ALA A 362 10.63 22.41 -2.34
N ASN A 363 11.12 21.32 -1.75
CA ASN A 363 11.78 20.24 -2.49
C ASN A 363 10.78 19.60 -3.48
N LYS A 364 9.57 19.23 -3.04
CA LYS A 364 8.56 18.61 -3.91
C LYS A 364 8.05 19.53 -5.02
N SER A 365 7.95 20.83 -4.74
CA SER A 365 7.65 21.84 -5.77
C SER A 365 8.78 22.03 -6.79
N THR A 366 10.03 21.76 -6.41
CA THR A 366 11.21 21.93 -7.28
C THR A 366 11.45 20.69 -8.15
N TYR A 367 11.35 19.50 -7.56
CA TYR A 367 11.70 18.23 -8.19
C TYR A 367 10.43 17.43 -8.54
N VAL A 368 9.57 18.01 -9.39
CA VAL A 368 8.34 17.35 -9.84
C VAL A 368 8.65 16.16 -10.76
N TYR A 369 7.81 15.12 -10.70
CA TYR A 369 7.96 13.87 -11.46
C TYR A 369 8.30 14.10 -12.94
N GLU A 370 7.50 14.91 -13.63
CA GLU A 370 7.64 15.17 -15.06
C GLU A 370 9.04 15.69 -15.40
N THR A 371 9.60 16.58 -14.58
CA THR A 371 10.94 17.13 -14.85
C THR A 371 12.04 16.09 -14.67
N ILE A 372 11.88 15.18 -13.70
CA ILE A 372 12.82 14.07 -13.47
C ILE A 372 12.76 13.10 -14.65
N LEU A 373 11.56 12.70 -15.05
CA LEU A 373 11.32 11.80 -16.18
C LEU A 373 11.89 12.38 -17.48
N ASP A 374 11.56 13.62 -17.82
CA ASP A 374 12.04 14.31 -19.01
C ASP A 374 13.57 14.43 -19.05
N THR A 375 14.17 14.73 -17.89
CA THR A 375 15.62 14.83 -17.75
C THR A 375 16.29 13.48 -17.95
N ALA A 376 15.70 12.40 -17.41
CA ALA A 376 16.18 11.03 -17.63
C ALA A 376 16.05 10.63 -19.10
N LYS A 377 14.88 10.88 -19.74
CA LYS A 377 14.63 10.55 -21.15
C LYS A 377 15.60 11.23 -22.11
N LYS A 378 15.99 12.48 -21.84
CA LYS A 378 16.93 13.24 -22.67
C LYS A 378 18.40 12.81 -22.50
N ASN A 379 18.72 11.95 -21.53
CA ASN A 379 20.09 11.54 -21.21
C ASN A 379 20.22 10.02 -20.96
N PRO A 380 19.89 9.17 -21.95
CA PRO A 380 19.94 7.71 -21.81
C PRO A 380 21.37 7.17 -21.55
N ASP A 381 22.41 7.88 -22.02
CA ASP A 381 23.81 7.53 -21.77
C ASP A 381 24.18 7.58 -20.27
N LEU A 382 23.59 8.52 -19.54
CA LEU A 382 23.77 8.61 -18.08
C LEU A 382 23.05 7.46 -17.36
N ILE A 383 21.88 7.06 -17.84
CA ILE A 383 21.13 5.90 -17.31
C ILE A 383 21.92 4.61 -17.54
N GLU A 384 22.49 4.43 -18.72
CA GLU A 384 23.38 3.29 -19.03
C GLU A 384 24.58 3.25 -18.06
N PHE A 385 25.23 4.39 -17.83
CA PHE A 385 26.34 4.48 -16.87
C PHE A 385 25.91 4.02 -15.46
N LEU A 386 24.76 4.49 -14.98
CA LEU A 386 24.21 4.10 -13.67
C LEU A 386 23.86 2.61 -13.63
N TYR A 387 23.21 2.08 -14.67
CA TYR A 387 22.85 0.67 -14.76
C TYR A 387 24.08 -0.24 -14.72
N ILE A 388 25.17 0.10 -15.43
CA ILE A 388 26.40 -0.70 -15.41
C ILE A 388 26.96 -0.82 -13.98
N LEU A 389 26.94 0.28 -13.21
CA LEU A 389 27.37 0.25 -11.81
C LEU A 389 26.42 -0.58 -10.94
N PHE A 390 25.11 -0.44 -11.15
CA PHE A 390 24.10 -1.23 -10.46
C PHE A 390 24.29 -2.73 -10.72
N GLU A 391 24.46 -3.14 -11.97
CA GLU A 391 24.70 -4.52 -12.39
C GLU A 391 26.00 -5.08 -11.81
N ASN A 392 27.10 -4.32 -11.87
CA ASN A 392 28.37 -4.70 -11.25
C ASN A 392 28.29 -4.94 -9.74
N ARG A 393 27.26 -4.39 -9.07
CA ARG A 393 27.06 -4.51 -7.63
C ARG A 393 26.05 -5.61 -7.28
N PHE A 394 24.93 -5.68 -7.99
CA PHE A 394 23.77 -6.47 -7.56
C PHE A 394 23.45 -7.71 -8.41
N ASP A 395 24.09 -7.89 -9.58
CA ASP A 395 23.91 -9.11 -10.37
C ASP A 395 24.53 -10.33 -9.63
N PRO A 396 23.72 -11.33 -9.23
CA PRO A 396 24.21 -12.50 -8.50
C PRO A 396 25.21 -13.33 -9.31
N SER A 397 25.13 -13.28 -10.65
CA SER A 397 26.00 -14.06 -11.54
C SER A 397 27.44 -13.56 -11.59
N ARG A 398 27.71 -12.35 -11.07
CA ARG A 398 29.04 -11.73 -11.09
C ARG A 398 29.88 -12.13 -9.88
N ASN A 399 31.08 -12.65 -10.16
CA ASN A 399 32.05 -13.03 -9.12
C ASN A 399 32.86 -11.84 -8.58
N ASN A 400 33.29 -10.92 -9.44
CA ASN A 400 34.06 -9.73 -9.07
C ASN A 400 33.12 -8.51 -8.96
N ARG A 401 32.50 -8.36 -7.79
CA ARG A 401 31.58 -7.23 -7.52
C ARG A 401 32.35 -5.94 -7.24
N LEU A 402 31.72 -4.82 -7.56
CA LEU A 402 32.31 -3.49 -7.32
C LEU A 402 32.50 -3.26 -5.81
N SER A 403 33.72 -2.91 -5.40
CA SER A 403 34.01 -2.52 -4.01
C SER A 403 33.49 -1.11 -3.71
N SER A 404 33.30 -0.79 -2.43
CA SER A 404 32.88 0.56 -2.00
C SER A 404 33.86 1.64 -2.47
N ASP A 405 35.17 1.39 -2.40
CA ASP A 405 36.19 2.35 -2.87
C ASP A 405 36.14 2.56 -4.39
N ALA A 406 35.89 1.49 -5.16
CA ALA A 406 35.74 1.58 -6.60
C ALA A 406 34.47 2.34 -6.99
N LEU A 407 33.38 2.14 -6.23
CA LEU A 407 32.13 2.88 -6.43
C LEU A 407 32.30 4.38 -6.15
N GLU A 408 33.05 4.75 -5.10
CA GLU A 408 33.37 6.15 -4.79
C GLU A 408 34.21 6.81 -5.89
N MET A 409 35.18 6.09 -6.47
CA MET A 409 35.92 6.59 -7.64
C MET A 409 35.01 6.81 -8.84
N LYS A 410 34.06 5.88 -9.08
CA LYS A 410 33.07 6.00 -10.15
C LYS A 410 32.08 7.13 -9.92
N PHE A 411 31.72 7.42 -8.67
CA PHE A 411 30.91 8.58 -8.32
C PHE A 411 31.62 9.88 -8.71
N LYS A 412 32.92 10.03 -8.39
CA LYS A 412 33.71 11.22 -8.77
C LYS A 412 33.86 11.40 -10.28
N GLU A 413 33.95 10.30 -11.02
CA GLU A 413 33.94 10.31 -12.49
C GLU A 413 32.59 10.82 -13.02
N PHE A 414 31.50 10.24 -12.50
CA PHE A 414 30.14 10.61 -12.86
C PHE A 414 29.82 12.07 -12.52
N GLU A 415 30.22 12.54 -11.33
CA GLU A 415 29.99 13.91 -10.87
C GLU A 415 30.64 14.95 -11.80
N LYS A 416 31.85 14.67 -12.32
CA LYS A 416 32.50 15.52 -13.33
C LYS A 416 31.75 15.52 -14.65
N LEU A 417 31.28 14.35 -15.10
CA LEU A 417 30.53 14.20 -16.34
C LEU A 417 29.24 15.04 -16.29
N ILE A 418 28.45 14.90 -15.23
CA ILE A 418 27.18 15.62 -15.08
C ILE A 418 27.39 17.12 -14.85
N ALA A 419 28.47 17.53 -14.16
CA ALA A 419 28.79 18.95 -13.98
C ALA A 419 29.05 19.67 -15.30
N VAL A 420 29.71 19.01 -16.25
CA VAL A 420 29.92 19.55 -17.61
C VAL A 420 28.61 19.51 -18.41
N ARG A 421 27.87 18.40 -18.36
CA ARG A 421 26.61 18.21 -19.10
C ARG A 421 25.56 19.25 -18.76
N PHE A 422 25.45 19.60 -17.47
CA PHE A 422 24.37 20.40 -16.91
C PHE A 422 24.84 21.76 -16.41
N ILE A 423 25.91 22.32 -16.98
CA ILE A 423 26.47 23.61 -16.58
C ILE A 423 25.42 24.75 -16.59
N ASP A 424 24.50 24.72 -17.56
CA ASP A 424 23.41 25.69 -17.72
C ASP A 424 22.05 25.17 -17.21
N PHE A 425 22.00 23.98 -16.61
CA PHE A 425 20.77 23.35 -16.13
C PHE A 425 20.99 22.66 -14.78
N SER A 426 21.09 23.46 -13.71
CA SER A 426 21.40 22.97 -12.36
C SER A 426 20.48 21.86 -11.86
N LEU A 427 19.22 21.86 -12.28
CA LEU A 427 18.24 20.85 -11.88
C LEU A 427 18.61 19.47 -12.41
N GLY A 428 19.09 19.37 -13.66
CA GLY A 428 19.56 18.11 -14.24
C GLY A 428 20.80 17.56 -13.52
N TYR A 429 21.71 18.44 -13.11
CA TYR A 429 22.85 18.07 -12.26
C TYR A 429 22.37 17.47 -10.93
N GLU A 430 21.46 18.14 -10.23
CA GLU A 430 20.92 17.69 -8.94
C GLU A 430 20.18 16.35 -9.07
N ILE A 431 19.36 16.19 -10.12
CA ILE A 431 18.61 14.96 -10.42
C ILE A 431 19.55 13.77 -10.60
N PHE A 432 20.52 13.84 -11.51
CA PHE A 432 21.40 12.69 -11.77
C PHE A 432 22.36 12.42 -10.63
N ARG A 433 22.84 13.47 -9.95
CA ARG A 433 23.65 13.31 -8.73
C ARG A 433 22.89 12.55 -7.65
N PHE A 434 21.62 12.88 -7.44
CA PHE A 434 20.78 12.17 -6.48
C PHE A 434 20.41 10.76 -6.95
N MET A 435 20.09 10.58 -8.24
CA MET A 435 19.74 9.29 -8.82
C MET A 435 20.85 8.24 -8.62
N PHE A 436 22.13 8.65 -8.60
CA PHE A 436 23.25 7.78 -8.25
C PHE A 436 23.08 7.08 -6.89
N LYS A 437 22.35 7.70 -5.94
CA LYS A 437 22.11 7.13 -4.61
C LYS A 437 21.32 5.83 -4.63
N ILE A 438 20.53 5.54 -5.66
CA ILE A 438 19.88 4.22 -5.78
C ILE A 438 20.93 3.10 -5.78
N ILE A 439 22.12 3.38 -6.32
CA ILE A 439 23.22 2.41 -6.35
C ILE A 439 23.94 2.39 -5.01
N THR A 440 24.33 3.54 -4.45
CA THR A 440 25.18 3.58 -3.24
C THR A 440 24.42 3.21 -1.96
N SER A 441 23.15 3.59 -1.85
CA SER A 441 22.34 3.38 -0.65
C SER A 441 21.61 2.04 -0.64
N THR A 442 21.50 1.32 -1.76
CA THR A 442 20.90 -0.03 -1.76
C THR A 442 21.81 -1.04 -1.04
N LEU A 443 21.22 -1.84 -0.15
CA LEU A 443 21.87 -2.93 0.58
C LEU A 443 21.41 -4.30 0.09
N LYS A 444 20.13 -4.44 -0.29
CA LYS A 444 19.55 -5.62 -0.93
C LYS A 444 18.55 -5.18 -2.00
N THR A 445 18.43 -5.96 -3.08
CA THR A 445 17.38 -5.77 -4.08
C THR A 445 16.99 -7.10 -4.72
N ASN A 446 15.70 -7.26 -5.03
CA ASN A 446 15.19 -8.43 -5.74
C ASN A 446 15.24 -8.25 -7.26
N PHE A 447 15.86 -7.18 -7.80
CA PHE A 447 15.88 -6.83 -9.22
C PHE A 447 16.24 -8.00 -10.16
N TYR A 448 17.14 -8.89 -9.74
CA TYR A 448 17.60 -10.05 -10.54
C TYR A 448 16.86 -11.36 -10.29
N LYS A 449 15.92 -11.41 -9.33
CA LYS A 449 15.07 -12.58 -9.10
C LYS A 449 14.29 -12.94 -10.36
N ASP A 450 14.12 -14.24 -10.66
CA ASP A 450 13.49 -14.64 -11.93
C ASP A 450 11.97 -14.40 -11.93
N VAL A 451 11.31 -14.76 -10.83
CA VAL A 451 9.87 -14.54 -10.62
C VAL A 451 9.70 -13.64 -9.41
N LYS A 452 9.03 -12.51 -9.60
CA LYS A 452 8.69 -11.57 -8.53
C LYS A 452 7.35 -10.90 -8.83
N ARG A 453 6.75 -10.33 -7.80
CA ARG A 453 5.51 -9.55 -7.91
C ARG A 453 5.78 -8.05 -8.06
N SER A 454 6.87 -7.56 -7.45
CA SER A 454 7.27 -6.16 -7.46
C SER A 454 8.79 -6.03 -7.40
N TYR A 455 9.30 -4.84 -7.71
CA TYR A 455 10.67 -4.46 -7.46
C TYR A 455 10.80 -3.93 -6.03
N SER A 456 11.80 -4.39 -5.29
CA SER A 456 12.06 -3.94 -3.94
C SER A 456 13.55 -3.65 -3.69
N PHE A 457 13.79 -2.62 -2.89
CA PHE A 457 15.11 -2.14 -2.50
C PHE A 457 15.13 -1.91 -0.99
N ARG A 458 16.06 -2.58 -0.30
CA ARG A 458 16.39 -2.28 1.10
C ARG A 458 17.49 -1.24 1.09
N LEU A 459 17.19 -0.02 1.51
CA LEU A 459 18.01 1.17 1.39
C LEU A 459 18.51 1.64 2.77
N ASP A 460 19.71 2.20 2.81
CA ASP A 460 20.20 2.98 3.96
C ASP A 460 19.47 4.34 4.08
N ASN A 461 19.68 5.04 5.19
CA ASN A 461 18.96 6.28 5.49
C ASN A 461 19.57 7.55 4.85
N LYS A 462 20.69 7.46 4.11
CA LYS A 462 21.40 8.63 3.53
C LYS A 462 20.65 9.27 2.37
N ILE A 463 19.55 8.65 1.95
CA ILE A 463 18.62 9.15 0.94
C ILE A 463 17.61 10.14 1.52
N LEU A 464 17.51 10.25 2.85
CA LEU A 464 16.60 11.18 3.52
C LEU A 464 17.28 12.54 3.75
N ASP A 465 16.52 13.62 3.57
CA ASP A 465 16.96 14.97 3.92
C ASP A 465 17.17 15.09 5.45
N PRO A 466 18.40 15.30 5.93
CA PRO A 466 18.68 15.34 7.37
C PRO A 466 18.03 16.51 8.11
N ILE A 467 17.56 17.54 7.39
CA ILE A 467 16.83 18.68 7.99
C ILE A 467 15.36 18.32 8.20
N VAL A 468 14.77 17.63 7.22
CA VAL A 468 13.37 17.20 7.26
C VAL A 468 13.18 15.99 8.18
N PHE A 469 14.08 15.01 8.06
CA PHE A 469 14.05 13.74 8.76
C PHE A 469 15.09 13.74 9.88
N SER A 470 14.83 14.50 10.94
CA SER A 470 15.81 14.76 12.02
C SER A 470 16.07 13.56 12.94
N GLN A 471 15.17 12.57 12.95
CA GLN A 471 15.31 11.35 13.75
C GLN A 471 15.94 10.25 12.92
N SER A 472 16.83 9.48 13.52
CA SER A 472 17.50 8.38 12.85
C SER A 472 16.49 7.33 12.36
N VAL A 473 16.60 6.96 11.09
CA VAL A 473 15.88 5.85 10.48
C VAL A 473 16.89 4.72 10.31
N TYR A 474 16.62 3.56 10.90
CA TYR A 474 17.49 2.37 10.78
C TYR A 474 17.48 1.79 9.37
N GLY A 475 16.31 1.78 8.74
CA GLY A 475 16.17 1.17 7.43
C GLY A 475 14.94 1.56 6.66
N ILE A 476 15.08 1.56 5.34
CA ILE A 476 14.04 1.93 4.39
C ILE A 476 13.83 0.78 3.43
N PHE A 477 12.59 0.34 3.25
CA PHE A 477 12.22 -0.47 2.08
C PHE A 477 11.50 0.44 1.10
N TYR A 478 11.92 0.40 -0.15
CA TYR A 478 11.21 0.99 -1.27
C TYR A 478 10.67 -0.13 -2.14
N VAL A 479 9.37 -0.10 -2.45
CA VAL A 479 8.70 -1.10 -3.28
C VAL A 479 8.00 -0.41 -4.43
N ASN A 480 8.19 -0.93 -5.64
CA ASN A 480 7.54 -0.47 -6.85
C ASN A 480 6.96 -1.67 -7.61
N GLY A 481 5.64 -1.76 -7.64
CA GLY A 481 4.90 -2.87 -8.24
C GLY A 481 3.92 -2.43 -9.31
N HIS A 482 3.25 -3.40 -9.92
CA HIS A 482 2.25 -3.19 -10.96
C HIS A 482 1.01 -2.44 -10.48
N TYR A 483 0.50 -2.80 -9.29
CA TYR A 483 -0.72 -2.25 -8.70
C TYR A 483 -0.44 -1.08 -7.75
N ALA A 484 0.72 -1.07 -7.09
CA ALA A 484 1.07 -0.05 -6.11
C ALA A 484 2.57 0.16 -5.96
N CYS A 485 2.95 1.34 -5.47
CA CYS A 485 4.27 1.60 -4.92
C CYS A 485 4.17 1.94 -3.42
N GLY A 486 5.30 2.01 -2.73
CA GLY A 486 5.29 2.36 -1.32
C GLY A 486 6.65 2.35 -0.65
N THR A 487 6.65 2.79 0.61
CA THR A 487 7.84 2.78 1.47
C THR A 487 7.56 2.13 2.81
N HIS A 488 8.59 1.56 3.44
CA HIS A 488 8.60 1.10 4.83
C HIS A 488 9.77 1.75 5.59
N LEU A 489 9.52 2.62 6.58
CA LEU A 489 10.60 3.18 7.40
C LEU A 489 10.61 2.51 8.78
N ARG A 490 11.79 2.10 9.24
CA ARG A 490 12.03 1.48 10.55
C ARG A 490 12.94 2.36 11.38
N ALA A 491 12.57 2.65 12.63
CA ALA A 491 13.41 3.41 13.55
C ALA A 491 14.49 2.57 14.27
N GLY A 492 14.37 1.24 14.23
CA GLY A 492 15.34 0.31 14.81
C GLY A 492 15.34 -1.00 14.04
N ASP A 493 16.27 -1.89 14.38
CA ASP A 493 16.30 -3.23 13.78
C ASP A 493 15.05 -4.02 14.16
N ILE A 494 14.79 -4.21 15.45
CA ILE A 494 13.51 -4.76 15.88
C ILE A 494 12.50 -3.62 15.90
N ALA A 495 11.63 -3.54 14.88
CA ALA A 495 10.65 -2.46 14.76
C ALA A 495 9.31 -2.97 14.19
N ARG A 496 8.21 -2.41 14.72
CA ARG A 496 6.84 -2.80 14.38
C ARG A 496 5.99 -1.59 14.00
N GLY A 497 5.11 -1.78 13.01
CA GLY A 497 4.43 -0.67 12.36
C GLY A 497 3.21 -1.06 11.54
N GLY A 498 2.18 -0.22 11.60
CA GLY A 498 0.98 -0.39 10.76
C GLY A 498 1.28 -0.25 9.26
N LEU A 499 0.58 -1.01 8.42
CA LEU A 499 0.56 -0.85 6.96
C LEU A 499 -0.63 0.00 6.56
N ARG A 500 -0.41 1.25 6.14
CA ARG A 500 -1.48 2.14 5.67
C ARG A 500 -1.62 2.06 4.17
N MET A 501 -2.85 1.84 3.69
CA MET A 501 -3.18 1.94 2.28
C MET A 501 -3.86 3.28 2.02
N ILE A 502 -3.26 4.09 1.15
CA ILE A 502 -3.78 5.41 0.83
C ILE A 502 -4.96 5.28 -0.13
N ARG A 503 -6.02 6.05 0.13
CA ARG A 503 -7.15 6.20 -0.79
C ARG A 503 -6.79 7.22 -1.85
N VAL A 504 -6.63 6.74 -3.08
CA VAL A 504 -6.18 7.55 -4.21
C VAL A 504 -7.30 7.80 -5.22
N SER A 505 -7.17 8.92 -5.91
CA SER A 505 -7.96 9.39 -7.05
C SER A 505 -7.01 10.11 -8.01
N PRO A 506 -7.38 10.30 -9.29
CA PRO A 506 -6.57 11.09 -10.22
C PRO A 506 -6.21 12.50 -9.70
N THR A 507 -7.05 13.10 -8.86
CA THR A 507 -6.85 14.45 -8.35
C THR A 507 -5.90 14.57 -7.16
N ASN A 508 -5.75 13.52 -6.33
CA ASN A 508 -4.86 13.58 -5.15
C ASN A 508 -3.59 12.73 -5.30
N HIS A 509 -3.53 11.78 -6.24
CA HIS A 509 -2.45 10.80 -6.34
C HIS A 509 -1.04 11.42 -6.34
N SER A 510 -0.81 12.48 -7.11
CA SER A 510 0.49 13.17 -7.12
C SER A 510 0.88 13.69 -5.74
N ALA A 511 -0.05 14.34 -5.03
CA ALA A 511 0.20 14.88 -3.71
C ALA A 511 0.42 13.77 -2.65
N GLU A 512 -0.25 12.62 -2.78
CA GLU A 512 -0.02 11.47 -1.91
C GLU A 512 1.37 10.87 -2.14
N LEU A 513 1.81 10.75 -3.40
CA LEU A 513 3.18 10.31 -3.73
C LEU A 513 4.25 11.27 -3.22
N ASP A 514 4.03 12.59 -3.31
CA ASP A 514 4.95 13.59 -2.79
C ASP A 514 5.12 13.49 -1.26
N ASN A 515 4.06 13.09 -0.55
CA ASN A 515 4.01 13.08 0.91
C ASN A 515 4.23 11.69 1.53
N VAL A 516 4.30 10.62 0.73
CA VAL A 516 4.38 9.24 1.20
C VAL A 516 5.55 9.01 2.18
N VAL A 517 6.75 9.52 1.90
CA VAL A 517 7.95 9.35 2.73
C VAL A 517 7.82 10.13 4.04
N MET A 518 7.31 11.36 3.97
CA MET A 518 7.06 12.21 5.13
C MET A 518 6.01 11.57 6.06
N LEU A 519 4.90 11.11 5.50
CA LEU A 519 3.83 10.44 6.24
C LEU A 519 4.35 9.18 6.94
N ASN A 520 5.14 8.38 6.22
CA ASN A 520 5.76 7.18 6.75
C ASN A 520 6.67 7.50 7.96
N TYR A 521 7.55 8.49 7.81
CA TYR A 521 8.44 8.95 8.87
C TYR A 521 7.68 9.48 10.09
N ALA A 522 6.70 10.36 9.87
CA ALA A 522 5.93 11.00 10.94
C ALA A 522 5.15 9.96 11.76
N LEU A 523 4.54 8.97 11.11
CA LEU A 523 3.77 7.94 11.79
C LEU A 523 4.66 6.87 12.44
N GLY A 524 5.71 6.40 11.75
CA GLY A 524 6.56 5.30 12.21
C GLY A 524 7.70 5.77 13.11
N ALA A 525 8.67 6.45 12.53
CA ALA A 525 9.93 6.78 13.20
C ALA A 525 9.80 7.90 14.26
N LYS A 526 8.80 8.77 14.11
CA LYS A 526 8.48 9.81 15.10
C LYS A 526 7.41 9.33 16.09
N ALA A 527 6.14 9.24 15.68
CA ALA A 527 5.04 9.01 16.61
C ALA A 527 5.02 7.59 17.23
N GLN A 528 5.07 6.55 16.40
CA GLN A 528 4.96 5.17 16.88
C GLN A 528 6.17 4.74 17.73
N ARG A 529 7.37 5.25 17.41
CA ARG A 529 8.56 5.06 18.26
C ARG A 529 8.32 5.51 19.69
N LEU A 530 7.77 6.70 19.92
CA LEU A 530 7.52 7.24 21.27
C LEU A 530 6.57 6.35 22.09
N LYS A 531 5.58 5.72 21.44
CA LYS A 531 4.65 4.77 22.08
C LYS A 531 5.29 3.44 22.46
N HIS A 532 6.41 3.11 21.81
CA HIS A 532 7.07 1.82 21.92
C HIS A 532 8.22 1.82 22.96
N LYS A 533 8.28 2.80 23.86
CA LYS A 533 9.33 2.91 24.90
C LYS A 533 9.41 1.73 25.88
N ASP A 534 8.32 1.00 26.08
CA ASP A 534 8.23 -0.07 27.10
C ASP A 534 8.09 -1.48 26.53
N ILE A 535 8.17 -1.61 25.20
CA ILE A 535 8.11 -2.88 24.45
C ILE A 535 9.33 -3.04 23.56
N CYS A 536 9.77 -4.26 23.29
CA CYS A 536 11.02 -4.48 22.56
C CYS A 536 11.03 -3.84 21.16
N GLU A 537 9.94 -3.88 20.40
CA GLU A 537 9.94 -3.34 19.04
C GLU A 537 9.98 -1.82 19.04
N SER A 538 10.87 -1.18 18.29
CA SER A 538 10.83 0.24 17.96
C SER A 538 9.71 0.57 16.96
N GLY A 539 9.54 1.84 16.59
CA GLY A 539 8.51 2.27 15.66
C GLY A 539 8.87 1.98 14.20
N SER A 540 7.92 1.47 13.42
CA SER A 540 8.00 1.48 11.95
C SER A 540 6.66 1.87 11.33
N LYS A 541 6.64 2.10 10.02
CA LYS A 541 5.39 2.26 9.26
C LYS A 541 5.57 1.81 7.83
N GLY A 542 4.53 1.20 7.25
CA GLY A 542 4.43 1.04 5.81
C GLY A 542 3.35 1.93 5.24
N VAL A 543 3.62 2.57 4.11
CA VAL A 543 2.62 3.33 3.35
C VAL A 543 2.59 2.79 1.93
N VAL A 544 1.42 2.26 1.55
CA VAL A 544 1.12 1.67 0.25
C VAL A 544 0.25 2.67 -0.52
N VAL A 545 0.71 3.06 -1.69
CA VAL A 545 0.02 3.99 -2.59
C VAL A 545 -0.36 3.21 -3.85
N PRO A 546 -1.63 2.78 -3.98
CA PRO A 546 -2.11 2.19 -5.23
C PRO A 546 -1.97 3.19 -6.38
N HIS A 547 -1.67 2.70 -7.59
CA HIS A 547 -1.84 3.54 -8.77
C HIS A 547 -3.33 3.79 -9.00
N THR A 548 -3.68 4.95 -9.56
CA THR A 548 -5.06 5.46 -9.65
C THR A 548 -6.05 4.46 -10.26
N ILE A 549 -5.67 3.80 -11.35
CA ILE A 549 -6.49 2.82 -12.08
C ILE A 549 -6.72 1.50 -11.30
N TYR A 550 -5.90 1.24 -10.28
CA TYR A 550 -5.96 0.05 -9.43
C TYR A 550 -6.41 0.36 -8.00
N ALA A 551 -6.99 1.53 -7.74
CA ALA A 551 -7.41 1.96 -6.40
C ALA A 551 -8.37 0.99 -5.70
N THR A 552 -9.10 0.16 -6.45
CA THR A 552 -10.03 -0.85 -5.92
C THR A 552 -9.38 -2.23 -5.68
N CYS A 553 -8.12 -2.42 -6.09
CA CYS A 553 -7.39 -3.68 -5.99
C CYS A 553 -6.55 -3.74 -4.71
N SER A 554 -7.18 -3.55 -3.55
CA SER A 554 -6.48 -3.42 -2.27
C SER A 554 -5.59 -4.62 -1.92
N MET A 555 -6.07 -5.84 -2.12
CA MET A 555 -5.27 -7.04 -1.81
C MET A 555 -4.06 -7.15 -2.74
N ASP A 556 -4.22 -6.82 -4.02
CA ASP A 556 -3.14 -6.86 -4.99
C ASP A 556 -2.08 -5.79 -4.73
N ALA A 557 -2.50 -4.57 -4.41
CA ALA A 557 -1.63 -3.48 -3.99
C ALA A 557 -0.84 -3.83 -2.71
N LEU A 558 -1.51 -4.46 -1.74
CA LEU A 558 -0.84 -4.91 -0.52
C LEU A 558 0.15 -6.05 -0.79
N TYR A 559 -0.18 -7.00 -1.68
CA TYR A 559 0.74 -8.06 -2.04
C TYR A 559 1.96 -7.57 -2.81
N ASP A 560 1.82 -6.59 -3.71
CA ASP A 560 2.99 -5.94 -4.36
C ASP A 560 3.98 -5.48 -3.29
N TYR A 561 3.45 -4.81 -2.27
CA TYR A 561 4.23 -4.29 -1.17
C TYR A 561 4.87 -5.41 -0.31
N THR A 562 4.08 -6.36 0.18
CA THR A 562 4.57 -7.38 1.12
C THR A 562 5.44 -8.45 0.47
N GLU A 563 5.13 -8.88 -0.77
CA GLU A 563 5.95 -9.88 -1.48
C GLU A 563 7.35 -9.32 -1.80
N GLY A 564 7.43 -8.05 -2.21
CA GLY A 564 8.70 -7.39 -2.46
C GLY A 564 9.58 -7.33 -1.21
N ILE A 565 9.01 -6.99 -0.06
CA ILE A 565 9.74 -7.00 1.22
C ILE A 565 10.13 -8.42 1.63
N MET A 566 9.22 -9.41 1.47
CA MET A 566 9.52 -10.81 1.77
C MET A 566 10.63 -11.39 0.88
N ASP A 567 10.75 -10.93 -0.37
CA ASP A 567 11.89 -11.28 -1.21
C ASP A 567 13.22 -10.86 -0.58
N LEU A 568 13.30 -9.67 0.02
CA LEU A 568 14.52 -9.15 0.64
C LEU A 568 14.76 -9.67 2.07
N MET A 569 13.69 -10.09 2.75
CA MET A 569 13.75 -10.65 4.10
C MET A 569 14.21 -12.10 4.07
N LEU A 570 13.70 -12.90 3.12
CA LEU A 570 14.01 -14.32 3.00
C LEU A 570 15.33 -14.49 2.23
N ALA A 571 16.23 -15.31 2.78
CA ALA A 571 17.49 -15.62 2.11
C ALA A 571 17.24 -16.28 0.74
N GLY A 572 18.02 -15.89 -0.27
CA GLY A 572 17.92 -16.47 -1.61
C GLY A 572 19.20 -16.23 -2.43
N GLU A 573 19.57 -17.22 -3.25
CA GLU A 573 20.79 -17.18 -4.07
C GLU A 573 20.79 -16.07 -5.13
N GLN A 574 19.61 -15.53 -5.44
CA GLN A 574 19.41 -14.49 -6.46
C GLN A 574 19.45 -13.05 -5.90
N ILE A 575 19.83 -12.89 -4.62
CA ILE A 575 19.92 -11.59 -3.96
C ILE A 575 21.33 -11.45 -3.37
N VAL A 576 22.01 -10.37 -3.75
CA VAL A 576 23.27 -9.98 -3.13
C VAL A 576 22.97 -9.22 -1.85
N ASP A 577 23.48 -9.71 -0.72
CA ASP A 577 23.25 -9.13 0.60
C ASP A 577 24.47 -8.35 1.11
N TYR A 578 24.36 -7.02 1.13
CA TYR A 578 25.35 -6.13 1.73
C TYR A 578 25.04 -5.75 3.19
N LEU A 579 23.89 -6.17 3.73
CA LEU A 579 23.56 -5.98 5.14
C LEU A 579 24.28 -7.01 6.01
N GLY A 580 24.36 -8.25 5.53
CA GLY A 580 25.19 -9.31 6.13
C GLY A 580 24.58 -9.99 7.36
N HIS A 581 23.31 -9.69 7.70
CA HIS A 581 22.56 -10.39 8.73
C HIS A 581 21.05 -10.45 8.38
N PRO A 582 20.32 -11.44 8.89
CA PRO A 582 18.86 -11.51 8.73
C PRO A 582 18.15 -10.30 9.34
N GLU A 583 16.98 -9.95 8.81
CA GLU A 583 16.10 -8.94 9.38
C GLU A 583 14.75 -9.57 9.69
N MET A 584 14.15 -9.19 10.82
CA MET A 584 12.76 -9.51 11.15
C MET A 584 11.89 -8.30 10.89
N ILE A 585 10.78 -8.49 10.19
CA ILE A 585 9.82 -7.44 9.87
C ILE A 585 8.50 -7.75 10.55
N PHE A 586 7.97 -6.76 11.29
CA PHE A 586 6.73 -6.87 12.03
C PHE A 586 5.73 -5.83 11.53
N PHE A 587 4.78 -6.27 10.72
CA PHE A 587 3.66 -5.45 10.27
C PHE A 587 2.55 -5.37 11.34
N GLY A 588 1.64 -4.44 11.13
CA GLY A 588 0.41 -4.33 11.88
C GLY A 588 -0.71 -3.76 11.00
N PRO A 589 -1.95 -3.87 11.45
CA PRO A 589 -3.09 -3.30 10.74
C PRO A 589 -3.04 -1.76 10.78
N ASP A 590 -3.50 -1.12 9.72
CA ASP A 590 -3.85 0.30 9.71
C ASP A 590 -5.01 0.54 8.72
N GLU A 591 -5.34 1.81 8.47
CA GLU A 591 -6.35 2.22 7.51
C GLU A 591 -6.15 1.54 6.15
N GLY A 592 -7.21 0.89 5.67
CA GLY A 592 -7.26 0.21 4.38
C GLY A 592 -6.65 -1.19 4.34
N THR A 593 -5.96 -1.66 5.39
CA THR A 593 -5.31 -2.98 5.39
C THR A 593 -5.73 -3.91 6.54
N ALA A 594 -6.36 -3.39 7.59
CA ALA A 594 -6.77 -4.17 8.76
C ALA A 594 -7.42 -5.55 8.45
N PRO A 595 -8.41 -5.67 7.53
CA PRO A 595 -9.03 -6.96 7.24
C PRO A 595 -8.16 -7.91 6.41
N LEU A 596 -6.97 -7.49 5.98
CA LEU A 596 -6.09 -8.22 5.06
C LEU A 596 -4.89 -8.87 5.79
N MET A 597 -4.73 -8.68 7.10
CA MET A 597 -3.55 -9.14 7.85
C MET A 597 -3.42 -10.67 7.88
N ASP A 598 -4.53 -11.40 7.93
CA ASP A 598 -4.52 -12.88 7.84
C ASP A 598 -3.85 -13.36 6.54
N ALA A 599 -4.16 -12.69 5.43
CA ALA A 599 -3.63 -13.02 4.12
C ALA A 599 -2.12 -12.82 4.05
N VAL A 600 -1.58 -11.77 4.70
CA VAL A 600 -0.14 -11.52 4.80
C VAL A 600 0.55 -12.62 5.62
N ALA A 601 -0.01 -13.00 6.76
CA ALA A 601 0.56 -14.05 7.62
C ALA A 601 0.56 -15.43 6.93
N MET A 602 -0.59 -15.84 6.37
CA MET A 602 -0.70 -17.10 5.64
C MET A 602 0.23 -17.12 4.43
N ARG A 603 0.38 -15.98 3.74
CA ARG A 603 1.32 -15.89 2.64
C ARG A 603 2.77 -16.08 3.09
N ALA A 604 3.17 -15.48 4.21
CA ALA A 604 4.50 -15.73 4.76
C ALA A 604 4.73 -17.21 5.11
N LYS A 605 3.69 -17.92 5.57
CA LYS A 605 3.72 -19.37 5.82
C LYS A 605 3.98 -20.16 4.53
N GLU A 606 3.23 -19.85 3.46
CA GLU A 606 3.41 -20.47 2.14
C GLU A 606 4.82 -20.24 1.57
N ARG A 607 5.38 -19.06 1.83
CA ARG A 607 6.74 -18.67 1.45
C ARG A 607 7.83 -19.35 2.30
N GLY A 608 7.45 -20.15 3.29
CA GLY A 608 8.38 -20.88 4.16
C GLY A 608 9.02 -20.03 5.25
N TYR A 609 8.46 -18.86 5.60
CA TYR A 609 8.97 -18.07 6.71
C TYR A 609 8.68 -18.76 8.05
N LYS A 610 9.73 -19.16 8.77
CA LYS A 610 9.62 -19.87 10.06
C LYS A 610 8.71 -19.15 11.06
N HIS A 611 8.85 -17.83 11.16
CA HIS A 611 8.08 -17.01 12.09
C HIS A 611 6.88 -16.32 11.43
N TRP A 612 6.22 -16.97 10.47
CA TRP A 612 5.08 -16.41 9.73
C TRP A 612 3.95 -15.84 10.61
N ARG A 613 3.78 -16.35 11.84
CA ARG A 613 2.79 -15.84 12.80
C ARG A 613 3.14 -14.45 13.36
N THR A 614 4.42 -14.09 13.35
CA THR A 614 4.93 -12.81 13.89
C THR A 614 5.02 -11.72 12.82
N ILE A 615 5.03 -12.08 11.53
CA ILE A 615 5.22 -11.11 10.43
C ILE A 615 4.17 -9.99 10.44
N THR A 616 2.99 -10.25 10.98
CA THR A 616 1.96 -9.22 11.22
C THR A 616 1.15 -9.52 12.48
N THR A 617 0.56 -8.47 13.04
CA THR A 617 -0.36 -8.50 14.20
C THR A 617 -1.79 -8.19 13.75
N GLY A 618 -2.79 -8.28 14.64
CA GLY A 618 -4.18 -8.00 14.30
C GLY A 618 -4.84 -9.08 13.44
N LYS A 619 -4.38 -10.32 13.59
CA LYS A 619 -4.88 -11.50 12.86
C LYS A 619 -6.13 -12.07 13.53
N SER A 620 -7.00 -12.73 12.77
CA SER A 620 -8.21 -13.38 13.32
C SER A 620 -7.89 -14.49 14.33
N PHE A 621 -6.74 -15.15 14.17
CA PHE A 621 -6.23 -16.19 15.06
C PHE A 621 -5.24 -15.65 16.11
N GLY A 622 -5.35 -14.38 16.49
CA GLY A 622 -4.60 -13.76 17.59
C GLY A 622 -5.45 -13.51 18.84
N ILE A 623 -4.95 -12.62 19.72
CA ILE A 623 -5.72 -12.03 20.82
C ILE A 623 -6.04 -10.58 20.45
N PRO A 624 -7.28 -10.29 19.99
CA PRO A 624 -7.70 -8.93 19.71
C PRO A 624 -7.60 -8.03 20.96
N HIS A 625 -6.96 -6.88 20.80
CA HIS A 625 -6.66 -5.98 21.91
C HIS A 625 -7.86 -5.13 22.35
N ASP A 626 -8.99 -5.16 21.64
CA ASP A 626 -10.18 -4.36 21.91
C ASP A 626 -11.35 -5.22 22.44
N THR A 627 -11.29 -6.54 22.26
CA THR A 627 -12.40 -7.49 22.46
C THR A 627 -12.63 -7.89 23.92
N TYR A 628 -11.57 -7.95 24.71
CA TYR A 628 -11.62 -8.50 26.06
C TYR A 628 -11.58 -7.43 27.15
N GLY A 629 -12.16 -7.74 28.29
CA GLY A 629 -12.14 -6.88 29.47
C GLY A 629 -12.19 -7.68 30.77
N MET A 630 -12.22 -6.96 31.89
CA MET A 630 -12.27 -7.51 33.24
C MET A 630 -13.43 -6.91 34.01
N LEU A 631 -14.15 -7.76 34.74
CA LEU A 631 -15.22 -7.39 35.65
C LEU A 631 -14.66 -6.99 37.03
N GLU A 632 -15.47 -6.32 37.83
CA GLU A 632 -15.10 -5.89 39.20
C GLU A 632 -14.74 -7.07 40.13
N ASP A 633 -15.31 -8.25 39.89
CA ASP A 633 -15.00 -9.48 40.65
C ASP A 633 -13.73 -10.20 40.15
N GLY A 634 -13.05 -9.64 39.16
CA GLY A 634 -11.82 -10.17 38.58
C GLY A 634 -12.04 -11.20 37.47
N ARG A 635 -13.27 -11.63 37.18
CA ARG A 635 -13.53 -12.49 36.01
C ARG A 635 -13.31 -11.72 34.72
N LEU A 636 -12.86 -12.42 33.68
CA LEU A 636 -12.68 -11.83 32.36
C LEU A 636 -13.95 -12.00 31.54
N PHE A 637 -14.14 -11.11 30.57
CA PHE A 637 -15.16 -11.26 29.53
C PHE A 637 -14.58 -10.98 28.14
N GLY A 638 -15.26 -11.48 27.11
CA GLY A 638 -14.99 -11.19 25.70
C GLY A 638 -16.30 -10.97 24.94
N LEU A 639 -16.30 -10.02 24.01
CA LEU A 639 -17.44 -9.69 23.16
C LEU A 639 -17.06 -9.95 21.69
N LEU A 640 -17.49 -11.08 21.14
CA LEU A 640 -17.07 -11.55 19.82
C LEU A 640 -18.20 -11.41 18.79
N ASP A 641 -17.82 -11.07 17.55
CA ASP A 641 -18.74 -11.02 16.42
C ASP A 641 -19.12 -12.43 15.94
N GLN A 642 -20.41 -12.74 15.94
CA GLN A 642 -21.00 -13.95 15.35
C GLN A 642 -21.89 -13.61 14.14
N LYS A 643 -21.60 -12.50 13.46
CA LYS A 643 -22.26 -12.04 12.23
C LYS A 643 -23.77 -11.90 12.45
N ASP A 644 -24.57 -12.64 11.68
CA ASP A 644 -26.03 -12.60 11.71
C ASP A 644 -26.62 -13.03 13.08
N GLN A 645 -25.84 -13.72 13.92
CA GLN A 645 -26.26 -14.10 15.27
C GLN A 645 -26.04 -12.99 16.31
N GLY A 646 -25.40 -11.88 15.92
CA GLY A 646 -25.08 -10.75 16.78
C GLY A 646 -23.80 -10.96 17.58
N THR A 647 -23.83 -10.57 18.85
CA THR A 647 -22.67 -10.59 19.75
C THR A 647 -22.69 -11.85 20.60
N GLU A 648 -21.55 -12.55 20.66
CA GLU A 648 -21.28 -13.58 21.65
C GLU A 648 -20.58 -12.97 22.87
N LEU A 649 -21.17 -13.16 24.04
CA LEU A 649 -20.54 -12.89 25.32
C LEU A 649 -19.89 -14.18 25.85
N GLN A 650 -18.57 -14.13 26.05
CA GLN A 650 -17.83 -15.13 26.80
C GLN A 650 -17.42 -14.59 28.17
N VAL A 651 -17.45 -15.44 29.20
CA VAL A 651 -16.93 -15.14 30.55
C VAL A 651 -15.99 -16.28 30.96
N ASP A 652 -14.74 -15.93 31.29
CA ASP A 652 -13.65 -16.87 31.59
C ASP A 652 -13.54 -18.04 30.57
N GLY A 653 -13.79 -17.76 29.29
CA GLY A 653 -13.68 -18.73 28.19
C GLY A 653 -14.92 -19.56 27.92
N GLU A 654 -15.99 -19.37 28.69
CA GLU A 654 -17.26 -20.03 28.47
C GLU A 654 -18.26 -19.10 27.79
N SER A 655 -18.90 -19.60 26.74
CA SER A 655 -19.96 -18.88 26.02
C SER A 655 -21.21 -18.82 26.87
N ILE A 656 -21.64 -17.61 27.22
CA ILE A 656 -22.81 -17.38 28.08
C ILE A 656 -24.06 -17.13 27.25
N VAL A 657 -23.95 -16.29 26.22
CA VAL A 657 -25.06 -15.94 25.33
C VAL A 657 -24.53 -15.43 23.99
N THR A 658 -25.19 -15.83 22.90
CA THR A 658 -25.04 -15.22 21.57
C THR A 658 -26.39 -14.63 21.18
N THR A 659 -26.44 -13.33 20.89
CA THR A 659 -27.70 -12.61 20.75
C THR A 659 -27.56 -11.29 19.98
N THR A 660 -28.62 -10.90 19.28
CA THR A 660 -28.81 -9.55 18.75
C THR A 660 -29.49 -8.61 19.75
N ASP A 661 -30.07 -9.16 20.81
CA ASP A 661 -30.66 -8.41 21.92
C ASP A 661 -29.62 -8.13 23.01
N MET A 662 -29.13 -6.88 23.04
CA MET A 662 -28.08 -6.41 23.95
C MET A 662 -28.53 -6.27 25.40
N GLU A 663 -29.84 -6.31 25.67
CA GLU A 663 -30.37 -6.32 27.03
C GLU A 663 -29.86 -7.57 27.79
N LYS A 664 -29.84 -8.72 27.12
CA LYS A 664 -29.33 -9.98 27.69
C LYS A 664 -27.85 -9.92 28.05
N ILE A 665 -27.04 -9.22 27.26
CA ILE A 665 -25.61 -9.03 27.57
C ILE A 665 -25.46 -8.08 28.76
N TYR A 666 -26.23 -6.99 28.76
CA TYR A 666 -26.27 -6.05 29.88
C TYR A 666 -26.65 -6.73 31.20
N ASP A 667 -27.63 -7.63 31.20
CA ASP A 667 -28.02 -8.37 32.41
C ASP A 667 -26.89 -9.25 32.99
N VAL A 668 -25.92 -9.67 32.17
CA VAL A 668 -24.80 -10.53 32.60
C VAL A 668 -23.56 -9.73 33.04
N ILE A 669 -23.22 -8.64 32.35
CA ILE A 669 -21.98 -7.87 32.64
C ILE A 669 -22.21 -6.36 32.84
N GLY A 670 -23.38 -5.85 32.48
CA GLY A 670 -23.74 -4.43 32.61
C GLY A 670 -23.49 -3.90 34.02
N GLY A 671 -22.88 -2.71 34.10
CA GLY A 671 -22.55 -2.02 35.34
C GLY A 671 -21.45 -2.67 36.21
N ARG A 672 -20.85 -3.79 35.78
CA ARG A 672 -19.82 -4.54 36.53
C ARG A 672 -18.46 -4.56 35.84
N ILE A 673 -18.27 -3.78 34.79
CA ILE A 673 -17.05 -3.75 33.98
C ILE A 673 -16.03 -2.83 34.64
N LYS A 674 -14.89 -3.39 35.07
CA LYS A 674 -13.76 -2.63 35.62
C LYS A 674 -12.88 -2.04 34.52
N GLN A 675 -12.62 -2.86 33.50
CA GLN A 675 -11.73 -2.59 32.36
C GLN A 675 -12.34 -3.20 31.10
N SER A 676 -12.19 -2.53 29.96
CA SER A 676 -12.59 -3.05 28.65
C SER A 676 -11.57 -2.63 27.61
N GLY A 677 -11.03 -3.57 26.83
CA GLY A 677 -9.97 -3.30 25.85
C GLY A 677 -8.62 -2.92 26.47
N MET A 678 -7.54 -3.38 25.85
CA MET A 678 -6.17 -3.12 26.29
C MET A 678 -5.82 -1.64 26.13
N THR A 679 -6.21 -1.04 25.01
CA THR A 679 -5.97 0.39 24.76
C THR A 679 -6.65 1.27 25.79
N THR A 680 -7.95 1.08 26.02
CA THR A 680 -8.71 1.81 27.02
C THR A 680 -8.23 1.50 28.44
N THR A 681 -7.77 0.28 28.72
CA THR A 681 -7.13 -0.05 30.01
C THR A 681 -5.91 0.84 30.27
N CYS A 682 -5.12 1.15 29.25
CA CYS A 682 -4.00 2.08 29.37
C CYS A 682 -4.48 3.52 29.62
N VAL A 683 -5.47 3.99 28.84
CA VAL A 683 -6.08 5.33 28.98
C VAL A 683 -6.66 5.51 30.39
N MET A 684 -7.48 4.56 30.84
CA MET A 684 -8.10 4.58 32.16
C MET A 684 -7.11 4.36 33.29
N GLY A 685 -6.01 3.63 33.06
CA GLY A 685 -4.89 3.55 33.99
C GLY A 685 -4.29 4.93 34.23
N ALA A 686 -4.02 5.69 33.16
CA ALA A 686 -3.48 7.04 33.23
C ALA A 686 -4.48 8.02 33.85
N PHE A 687 -5.74 8.01 33.40
CA PHE A 687 -6.81 8.85 33.91
C PHE A 687 -7.06 8.63 35.40
N ARG A 688 -7.20 7.37 35.84
CA ARG A 688 -7.42 7.02 37.25
C ARG A 688 -6.24 7.42 38.13
N THR A 689 -5.01 7.25 37.67
CA THR A 689 -3.82 7.74 38.40
C THR A 689 -3.80 9.26 38.50
N LEU A 690 -4.18 9.97 37.43
CA LEU A 690 -4.23 11.43 37.41
C LEU A 690 -5.27 11.99 38.38
N ILE A 691 -6.52 11.50 38.31
CA ILE A 691 -7.59 12.00 39.18
C ILE A 691 -7.38 11.61 40.65
N GLU A 692 -6.81 10.43 40.91
CA GLU A 692 -6.45 9.96 42.26
C GLU A 692 -5.43 10.93 42.90
N HIS A 693 -4.40 11.33 42.15
CA HIS A 693 -3.41 12.30 42.62
C HIS A 693 -4.03 13.67 42.95
N TYR A 694 -4.95 14.15 42.11
CA TYR A 694 -5.62 15.44 42.31
C TYR A 694 -6.91 15.35 43.15
N ASN A 695 -7.09 14.26 43.92
CA ASN A 695 -8.19 14.03 44.85
C ASN A 695 -9.60 14.17 44.23
N ALA A 696 -9.76 13.74 42.98
CA ALA A 696 -11.05 13.66 42.31
C ALA A 696 -11.54 12.20 42.23
N LYS A 697 -12.85 12.00 42.34
CA LYS A 697 -13.50 10.69 42.17
C LYS A 697 -14.06 10.58 40.76
N GLU A 698 -13.87 9.42 40.13
CA GLU A 698 -14.32 9.18 38.75
C GLU A 698 -15.84 9.34 38.61
N GLU A 699 -16.60 8.94 39.63
CA GLU A 699 -18.07 9.01 39.67
C GLU A 699 -18.62 10.44 39.70
N ASP A 700 -17.82 11.39 40.19
CA ASP A 700 -18.21 12.80 40.36
C ASP A 700 -17.83 13.65 39.14
N LEU A 701 -17.07 13.09 38.17
CA LEU A 701 -16.64 13.80 36.98
C LEU A 701 -17.63 13.55 35.83
N ASN A 702 -18.09 14.64 35.20
CA ASN A 702 -18.83 14.54 33.96
C ASN A 702 -17.85 14.51 32.78
N LEU A 703 -18.01 13.51 31.91
CA LEU A 703 -17.13 13.22 30.79
C LEU A 703 -17.73 13.68 29.47
N MET A 704 -16.87 14.20 28.61
CA MET A 704 -17.09 14.17 27.16
C MET A 704 -16.14 13.20 26.47
N ILE A 705 -16.60 12.60 25.37
CA ILE A 705 -15.77 11.81 24.48
C ILE A 705 -16.01 12.21 23.01
N THR A 706 -14.95 12.18 22.22
CA THR A 706 -15.04 12.17 20.76
C THR A 706 -14.75 10.75 20.27
N GLY A 707 -15.37 10.30 19.18
CA GLY A 707 -15.38 8.89 18.82
C GLY A 707 -16.40 8.13 19.67
N GLY A 708 -17.37 7.52 19.01
CA GLY A 708 -18.59 7.03 19.64
C GLY A 708 -18.58 5.55 19.97
N PRO A 709 -19.75 4.97 20.27
CA PRO A 709 -19.92 3.56 20.59
C PRO A 709 -19.65 2.61 19.41
N ASP A 710 -19.45 3.12 18.20
CA ASP A 710 -19.02 2.38 17.01
C ASP A 710 -17.49 2.26 16.89
N GLY A 711 -16.73 3.09 17.62
CA GLY A 711 -15.27 3.04 17.67
C GLY A 711 -14.76 2.06 18.72
N ASP A 712 -13.61 1.43 18.46
CA ASP A 712 -13.04 0.42 19.36
C ASP A 712 -12.71 1.01 20.75
N LEU A 713 -12.12 2.20 20.76
CA LEU A 713 -11.77 2.91 22.00
C LEU A 713 -13.00 3.53 22.67
N GLY A 714 -13.86 4.23 21.91
CA GLY A 714 -15.04 4.93 22.44
C GLY A 714 -16.06 3.97 23.06
N ALA A 715 -16.33 2.84 22.42
CA ALA A 715 -17.20 1.80 22.97
C ALA A 715 -16.66 1.23 24.29
N ASN A 716 -15.37 0.94 24.35
CA ASN A 716 -14.74 0.38 25.54
C ASN A 716 -14.67 1.41 26.68
N GLU A 717 -14.46 2.69 26.35
CA GLU A 717 -14.53 3.80 27.31
C GLU A 717 -15.93 3.90 27.94
N ILE A 718 -16.98 3.88 27.12
CA ILE A 718 -18.39 3.84 27.57
C ILE A 718 -18.64 2.66 28.51
N GLN A 719 -18.05 1.49 28.24
CA GLN A 719 -18.25 0.27 29.02
C GLN A 719 -17.63 0.36 30.43
N CYS A 720 -16.48 1.02 30.60
CA CYS A 720 -15.74 1.01 31.87
C CYS A 720 -15.68 2.34 32.64
N TYR A 721 -16.06 3.46 32.03
CA TYR A 721 -16.12 4.75 32.72
C TYR A 721 -17.22 4.74 33.79
N LYS A 722 -16.93 5.23 35.01
CA LYS A 722 -17.87 5.16 36.14
C LYS A 722 -18.82 6.35 36.24
N GLY A 723 -18.35 7.56 35.94
CA GLY A 723 -19.12 8.81 36.01
C GLY A 723 -20.17 8.96 34.91
N LYS A 724 -20.68 10.18 34.75
CA LYS A 724 -21.68 10.52 33.73
C LYS A 724 -21.01 10.89 32.42
N ILE A 725 -21.53 10.39 31.31
CA ILE A 725 -21.12 10.82 29.96
C ILE A 725 -22.17 11.82 29.49
N CYS A 726 -21.80 13.09 29.32
CA CYS A 726 -22.72 14.17 28.97
C CYS A 726 -22.66 14.56 27.49
N LEU A 727 -21.56 14.24 26.80
CA LEU A 727 -21.34 14.59 25.41
C LEU A 727 -20.59 13.49 24.66
N ILE A 728 -21.15 13.06 23.53
CA ILE A 728 -20.50 12.18 22.55
C ILE A 728 -20.55 12.88 21.19
N ILE A 729 -19.39 12.99 20.55
CA ILE A 729 -19.27 13.48 19.16
C ILE A 729 -18.64 12.38 18.32
N ASP A 730 -19.39 11.81 17.38
CA ASP A 730 -18.90 10.73 16.51
C ASP A 730 -19.31 10.94 15.04
N GLY A 731 -19.06 9.95 14.18
CA GLY A 731 -19.41 10.05 12.75
C GLY A 731 -20.92 10.10 12.47
N GLY A 732 -21.76 9.88 13.48
CA GLY A 732 -23.21 9.86 13.35
C GLY A 732 -23.89 11.15 13.83
N SER A 733 -23.52 11.66 15.02
CA SER A 733 -24.18 12.82 15.60
C SER A 733 -23.35 13.55 16.66
N ILE A 734 -23.83 14.72 17.07
CA ILE A 734 -23.58 15.28 18.41
C ILE A 734 -24.72 14.82 19.30
N LEU A 735 -24.40 14.00 20.30
CA LEU A 735 -25.31 13.51 21.30
C LEU A 735 -24.95 14.16 22.65
N PHE A 736 -25.86 14.98 23.18
CA PHE A 736 -25.62 15.80 24.35
C PHE A 736 -26.77 15.71 25.35
N ASP A 737 -26.45 15.55 26.63
CA ASP A 737 -27.42 15.68 27.72
C ASP A 737 -26.72 16.20 28.99
N PRO A 738 -27.11 17.39 29.51
CA PRO A 738 -26.45 17.97 30.68
C PRO A 738 -26.72 17.17 31.96
N MET A 739 -27.76 16.34 32.01
CA MET A 739 -28.04 15.48 33.17
C MET A 739 -27.23 14.17 33.14
N GLY A 740 -26.54 13.91 32.03
CA GLY A 740 -25.83 12.67 31.71
C GLY A 740 -26.70 11.70 30.90
N LEU A 741 -26.12 11.14 29.84
CA LEU A 741 -26.78 10.15 28.98
C LEU A 741 -27.05 8.85 29.76
N ASP A 742 -28.19 8.21 29.51
CA ASP A 742 -28.53 6.87 30.03
C ASP A 742 -27.42 5.86 29.70
N LYS A 743 -26.68 5.47 30.74
CA LYS A 743 -25.51 4.59 30.65
C LYS A 743 -25.87 3.19 30.15
N LYS A 744 -27.04 2.67 30.49
CA LYS A 744 -27.47 1.34 30.05
C LYS A 744 -27.69 1.31 28.55
N GLU A 745 -28.36 2.33 28.01
CA GLU A 745 -28.58 2.43 26.57
C GLU A 745 -27.27 2.64 25.80
N LEU A 746 -26.36 3.48 26.31
CA LEU A 746 -25.02 3.63 25.72
C LEU A 746 -24.23 2.32 25.72
N MET A 747 -24.24 1.56 26.82
CA MET A 747 -23.53 0.28 26.90
C MET A 747 -24.11 -0.75 25.90
N LYS A 748 -25.43 -0.78 25.70
CA LYS A 748 -26.04 -1.65 24.69
C LYS A 748 -25.54 -1.33 23.29
N ILE A 749 -25.39 -0.05 22.94
CA ILE A 749 -24.83 0.35 21.64
C ILE A 749 -23.35 -0.05 21.56
N ALA A 750 -22.58 0.21 22.62
CA ALA A 750 -21.17 -0.16 22.70
C ALA A 750 -20.92 -1.67 22.62
N PHE A 751 -21.84 -2.51 23.10
CA PHE A 751 -21.75 -3.97 22.95
C PHE A 751 -21.88 -4.42 21.49
N MET A 752 -22.49 -3.61 20.62
CA MET A 752 -22.65 -3.91 19.20
C MET A 752 -21.45 -3.47 18.34
N ARG A 753 -20.39 -2.88 18.92
CA ARG A 753 -19.31 -2.24 18.13
C ARG A 753 -18.62 -3.16 17.11
N HIS A 754 -18.62 -4.46 17.34
CA HIS A 754 -17.96 -5.46 16.48
C HIS A 754 -18.92 -6.07 15.46
N THR A 755 -20.22 -5.70 15.49
CA THR A 755 -21.22 -6.15 14.51
C THR A 755 -21.19 -5.30 13.25
N ALA A 756 -21.76 -5.81 12.15
CA ALA A 756 -21.86 -5.10 10.88
C ALA A 756 -23.34 -4.92 10.45
N PRO A 757 -23.80 -3.69 10.18
CA PRO A 757 -23.11 -2.40 10.34
C PRO A 757 -22.96 -2.01 11.82
N ARG A 758 -21.89 -1.27 12.14
CA ARG A 758 -21.67 -0.75 13.50
C ARG A 758 -22.71 0.32 13.84
N ALA A 759 -23.29 0.24 15.04
CA ALA A 759 -24.21 1.23 15.55
C ALA A 759 -23.45 2.36 16.26
N ASN A 760 -23.64 3.60 15.81
CA ASN A 760 -23.05 4.81 16.41
C ASN A 760 -24.07 5.55 17.28
N SER A 761 -23.75 6.78 17.70
CA SER A 761 -24.61 7.61 18.56
C SER A 761 -26.04 7.82 18.05
N VAL A 762 -26.30 7.69 16.75
CA VAL A 762 -27.64 7.82 16.15
C VAL A 762 -28.60 6.73 16.63
N ALA A 763 -28.07 5.58 17.09
CA ALA A 763 -28.85 4.49 17.65
C ALA A 763 -29.36 4.79 19.08
N TYR A 764 -28.96 5.92 19.70
CA TYR A 764 -29.39 6.28 21.03
C TYR A 764 -30.90 6.64 21.06
N PRO A 765 -31.69 6.06 21.98
CA PRO A 765 -33.11 6.32 22.09
C PRO A 765 -33.40 7.77 22.51
N THR A 766 -34.02 8.55 21.64
CA THR A 766 -34.30 9.97 21.86
C THR A 766 -35.20 10.25 23.07
N GLU A 767 -36.08 9.31 23.42
CA GLU A 767 -36.95 9.37 24.59
C GLU A 767 -36.22 9.23 25.93
N LYS A 768 -34.92 8.89 25.90
CA LYS A 768 -34.06 8.83 27.09
C LYS A 768 -33.29 10.13 27.34
N LEU A 769 -33.35 11.09 26.42
CA LEU A 769 -32.82 12.42 26.65
C LEU A 769 -33.69 13.15 27.68
N SER A 770 -33.04 13.91 28.56
CA SER A 770 -33.70 14.84 29.45
C SER A 770 -34.32 16.00 28.67
N GLU A 771 -35.12 16.85 29.34
CA GLU A 771 -35.76 18.01 28.71
C GLU A 771 -34.77 18.97 28.03
N ASN A 772 -33.50 18.99 28.46
CA ASN A 772 -32.44 19.83 27.90
C ASN A 772 -31.45 19.05 27.00
N GLY A 773 -31.65 17.74 26.84
CA GLY A 773 -30.80 16.89 25.99
C GLY A 773 -31.19 16.97 24.51
N PHE A 774 -30.22 16.76 23.62
CA PHE A 774 -30.46 16.77 22.18
C PHE A 774 -29.52 15.82 21.41
N MET A 775 -29.97 15.45 20.21
CA MET A 775 -29.18 14.73 19.21
C MET A 775 -29.23 15.49 17.88
N VAL A 776 -28.08 15.97 17.40
CA VAL A 776 -27.94 16.59 16.08
C VAL A 776 -27.20 15.63 15.15
N ARG A 777 -27.94 14.99 14.25
CA ARG A 777 -27.37 14.05 13.27
C ARG A 777 -26.50 14.78 12.26
N LEU A 778 -25.41 14.15 11.84
CA LEU A 778 -24.57 14.64 10.76
C LEU A 778 -25.40 14.75 9.47
N GLY A 779 -25.37 15.92 8.82
CA GLY A 779 -26.13 16.20 7.59
C GLY A 779 -27.62 16.53 7.78
N ALA A 780 -28.15 16.54 9.01
CA ALA A 780 -29.51 17.03 9.26
C ALA A 780 -29.60 18.55 9.05
N LYS A 781 -30.77 19.05 8.64
CA LYS A 781 -31.00 20.46 8.33
C LYS A 781 -32.20 21.00 9.11
N GLU A 782 -32.18 22.30 9.38
CA GLU A 782 -33.30 23.04 9.97
C GLU A 782 -33.79 22.45 11.31
N ILE A 783 -32.86 22.16 12.23
CA ILE A 783 -33.15 21.55 13.53
C ILE A 783 -33.34 22.65 14.57
N THR A 784 -34.33 22.50 15.46
CA THR A 784 -34.48 23.39 16.63
C THR A 784 -34.14 22.62 17.89
N LEU A 785 -33.17 23.12 18.67
CA LEU A 785 -32.75 22.54 19.94
C LEU A 785 -33.76 22.87 21.06
N PRO A 786 -33.74 22.16 22.20
CA PRO A 786 -34.72 22.35 23.28
C PRO A 786 -34.81 23.78 23.84
N ASP A 787 -33.72 24.55 23.79
CA ASP A 787 -33.69 25.94 24.22
C ASP A 787 -34.21 26.94 23.17
N GLY A 788 -34.65 26.45 22.01
CA GLY A 788 -35.10 27.25 20.87
C GLY A 788 -33.99 27.64 19.88
N THR A 789 -32.75 27.19 20.08
CA THR A 789 -31.65 27.45 19.13
C THR A 789 -31.91 26.78 17.79
N TYR A 790 -31.79 27.56 16.72
CA TYR A 790 -31.94 27.07 15.36
C TYR A 790 -30.58 26.64 14.78
N VAL A 791 -30.50 25.41 14.31
CA VAL A 791 -29.33 24.82 13.64
C VAL A 791 -29.68 24.60 12.17
N GLU A 792 -29.13 25.44 11.30
CA GLU A 792 -29.38 25.37 9.86
C GLU A 792 -28.79 24.10 9.24
N ASP A 793 -27.54 23.75 9.57
CA ASP A 793 -26.82 22.60 9.04
C ASP A 793 -26.06 21.85 10.16
N GLY A 794 -26.47 20.61 10.41
CA GLY A 794 -25.87 19.71 11.39
C GLY A 794 -24.42 19.34 11.08
N THR A 795 -23.98 19.43 9.82
CA THR A 795 -22.57 19.21 9.43
C THR A 795 -21.68 20.34 9.91
N ILE A 796 -22.14 21.59 9.77
CA ILE A 796 -21.41 22.77 10.27
C ILE A 796 -21.41 22.73 11.79
N PHE A 797 -22.57 22.48 12.39
CA PHE A 797 -22.71 22.33 13.84
C PHE A 797 -21.77 21.27 14.39
N HIS A 798 -21.67 20.10 13.74
CA HIS A 798 -20.73 19.04 14.09
C HIS A 798 -19.28 19.51 14.12
N LYS A 799 -18.83 20.18 13.06
CA LYS A 799 -17.45 20.67 12.91
C LYS A 799 -17.09 21.77 13.89
N THR A 800 -18.05 22.62 14.28
CA THR A 800 -17.78 23.80 15.10
C THR A 800 -18.24 23.65 16.55
N PHE A 801 -18.83 22.52 16.95
CA PHE A 801 -19.46 22.41 18.27
C PHE A 801 -18.51 22.71 19.43
N LEU A 802 -17.29 22.17 19.36
CA LEU A 802 -16.26 22.34 20.37
C LEU A 802 -15.71 23.77 20.47
N THR A 803 -15.87 24.58 19.42
CA THR A 803 -15.18 25.86 19.26
C THR A 803 -16.12 27.04 18.97
N ASN A 804 -17.42 26.82 18.82
CA ASN A 804 -18.39 27.89 18.70
C ASN A 804 -18.79 28.36 20.11
N GLY A 805 -18.45 29.61 20.46
CA GLY A 805 -18.75 30.22 21.75
C GLY A 805 -20.25 30.26 22.10
N GLU A 806 -21.15 30.22 21.11
CA GLU A 806 -22.60 30.15 21.37
C GLU A 806 -23.02 28.84 22.05
N ASN A 807 -22.23 27.77 21.90
CA ASN A 807 -22.52 26.47 22.53
C ASN A 807 -22.15 26.41 24.01
N ARG A 808 -21.41 27.41 24.52
CA ARG A 808 -21.06 27.53 25.94
C ARG A 808 -22.28 27.40 26.85
N LYS A 809 -23.41 28.00 26.46
CA LYS A 809 -24.67 27.93 27.20
C LYS A 809 -25.20 26.51 27.39
N PHE A 810 -24.83 25.56 26.52
CA PHE A 810 -25.15 24.15 26.68
C PHE A 810 -24.08 23.48 27.55
N ILE A 811 -22.81 23.66 27.17
CA ILE A 811 -21.66 23.00 27.79
C ILE A 811 -21.56 23.32 29.29
N GLU A 812 -21.84 24.56 29.69
CA GLU A 812 -21.79 25.00 31.09
C GLU A 812 -22.80 24.25 31.98
N GLN A 813 -23.97 23.91 31.43
CA GLN A 813 -25.00 23.17 32.17
C GLN A 813 -24.56 21.73 32.47
N ALA A 814 -23.70 21.17 31.63
CA ALA A 814 -23.21 19.80 31.78
C ALA A 814 -22.02 19.69 32.75
N ASN A 815 -21.40 20.79 33.18
CA ASN A 815 -20.22 20.82 34.07
C ASN A 815 -19.17 19.76 33.68
N ILE A 816 -18.76 19.75 32.41
CA ILE A 816 -17.82 18.73 31.88
C ILE A 816 -16.42 19.00 32.46
N GLU A 817 -15.94 18.08 33.30
CA GLU A 817 -14.65 18.20 34.00
C GLU A 817 -13.56 17.29 33.42
N ALA A 818 -13.95 16.30 32.62
CA ALA A 818 -13.02 15.36 31.98
C ALA A 818 -13.28 15.24 30.47
N PHE A 819 -12.19 15.05 29.71
CA PHE A 819 -12.23 14.76 28.29
C PHE A 819 -11.29 13.62 27.94
N ILE A 820 -11.83 12.59 27.29
CA ILE A 820 -11.07 11.49 26.72
C ILE A 820 -11.38 11.43 25.22
N PRO A 821 -10.56 12.05 24.35
CA PRO A 821 -10.75 11.91 22.92
C PRO A 821 -10.46 10.46 22.53
N CYS A 822 -11.46 9.76 21.98
CA CYS A 822 -11.39 8.38 21.53
C CYS A 822 -11.43 8.25 19.99
N GLY A 823 -11.56 9.38 19.30
CA GLY A 823 -11.57 9.53 17.84
C GLY A 823 -11.60 11.00 17.46
N GLY A 824 -11.68 11.30 16.16
CA GLY A 824 -11.67 12.66 15.63
C GLY A 824 -10.69 12.79 14.46
N PHE A 825 -10.74 13.93 13.79
CA PHE A 825 -9.76 14.25 12.74
C PHE A 825 -8.44 14.69 13.38
N LYS A 826 -7.36 14.52 12.62
CA LYS A 826 -6.05 15.06 13.03
C LYS A 826 -6.17 16.57 13.25
N ASP A 827 -5.54 17.07 14.32
CA ASP A 827 -5.47 18.47 14.69
C ASP A 827 -6.86 19.14 14.79
N THR A 828 -7.86 18.39 15.28
CA THR A 828 -9.24 18.90 15.49
C THR A 828 -9.22 20.15 16.36
N ILE A 829 -8.44 20.11 17.45
CA ILE A 829 -8.10 21.31 18.23
C ILE A 829 -6.66 21.69 17.91
N ASN A 830 -6.47 22.91 17.45
CA ASN A 830 -5.22 23.42 16.91
C ASN A 830 -4.98 24.88 17.34
N HIS A 831 -3.83 25.44 16.97
CA HIS A 831 -3.47 26.82 17.30
C HIS A 831 -4.55 27.86 16.93
N GLY A 832 -5.35 27.61 15.90
CA GLY A 832 -6.35 28.54 15.38
C GLY A 832 -7.70 28.50 16.09
N ASN A 833 -7.96 27.50 16.94
CA ASN A 833 -9.27 27.33 17.60
C ASN A 833 -9.20 26.94 19.08
N VAL A 834 -8.00 26.80 19.64
CA VAL A 834 -7.79 26.37 21.04
C VAL A 834 -8.33 27.39 22.05
N HIS A 835 -8.33 28.68 21.71
CA HIS A 835 -8.86 29.73 22.60
C HIS A 835 -10.37 29.54 22.82
N GLU A 836 -11.11 29.38 21.73
CA GLU A 836 -12.55 29.19 21.75
C GLU A 836 -12.92 27.85 22.41
N PHE A 837 -12.11 26.81 22.21
CA PHE A 837 -12.24 25.55 22.95
C PHE A 837 -12.15 25.78 24.47
N LEU A 838 -11.14 26.51 24.95
CA LEU A 838 -11.00 26.80 26.39
C LEU A 838 -12.12 27.71 26.93
N GLU A 839 -12.61 28.65 26.12
CA GLU A 839 -13.75 29.50 26.50
C GLU A 839 -15.05 28.70 26.68
N ASN A 840 -15.24 27.66 25.86
CA ASN A 840 -16.38 26.75 25.94
C ASN A 840 -16.30 25.80 27.16
N PHE A 841 -15.11 25.26 27.44
CA PHE A 841 -14.88 24.20 28.41
C PHE A 841 -14.13 24.69 29.67
N GLN A 842 -14.66 25.72 30.34
CA GLN A 842 -14.01 26.34 31.51
C GLN A 842 -13.94 25.42 32.73
N GLU A 843 -14.85 24.45 32.83
CA GLU A 843 -14.91 23.46 33.90
C GLU A 843 -13.92 22.30 33.69
N LEU A 844 -13.34 22.17 32.50
CA LEU A 844 -12.46 21.06 32.15
C LEU A 844 -11.20 21.07 33.03
N ARG A 845 -10.87 19.90 33.59
CA ARG A 845 -9.72 19.72 34.50
C ARG A 845 -8.74 18.67 34.00
N PHE A 846 -9.24 17.65 33.32
CA PHE A 846 -8.43 16.48 32.93
C PHE A 846 -8.63 16.15 31.45
N ILE A 847 -7.53 16.01 30.72
CA ILE A 847 -7.49 15.49 29.36
C ILE A 847 -6.56 14.28 29.34
N VAL A 848 -7.04 13.14 28.85
CA VAL A 848 -6.19 11.96 28.61
C VAL A 848 -6.42 11.49 27.19
N GLU A 849 -5.41 11.67 26.34
CA GLU A 849 -5.56 11.47 24.90
C GLU A 849 -5.55 9.99 24.51
N GLY A 850 -6.72 9.46 24.17
CA GLY A 850 -6.85 8.11 23.63
C GLY A 850 -6.74 8.05 22.10
N ALA A 851 -7.12 9.10 21.38
CA ALA A 851 -6.95 9.24 19.94
C ALA A 851 -5.55 9.73 19.59
N ASN A 852 -5.03 9.29 18.45
CA ASN A 852 -3.76 9.81 17.95
C ASN A 852 -3.98 11.22 17.39
N VAL A 853 -3.10 12.16 17.73
CA VAL A 853 -3.00 13.50 17.10
C VAL A 853 -4.31 14.31 17.08
N PHE A 854 -5.14 14.22 18.12
CA PHE A 854 -6.38 15.02 18.22
C PHE A 854 -6.07 16.51 18.43
N PHE A 855 -5.11 16.80 19.31
CA PHE A 855 -4.55 18.13 19.53
C PHE A 855 -3.25 18.30 18.71
N ASP A 856 -3.02 19.48 18.14
CA ASP A 856 -1.67 19.88 17.69
C ASP A 856 -0.81 20.32 18.90
N ASP A 857 0.52 20.36 18.75
CA ASP A 857 1.41 20.70 19.87
C ASP A 857 1.28 22.15 20.33
N SER A 858 0.81 23.06 19.46
CA SER A 858 0.55 24.45 19.81
C SER A 858 -0.65 24.57 20.74
N ALA A 859 -1.72 23.84 20.46
CA ALA A 859 -2.91 23.75 21.28
C ALA A 859 -2.57 23.18 22.66
N ARG A 860 -1.85 22.05 22.73
CA ARG A 860 -1.39 21.48 24.02
C ARG A 860 -0.60 22.49 24.85
N ARG A 861 0.33 23.22 24.21
CA ARG A 861 1.13 24.25 24.88
C ARG A 861 0.26 25.41 25.36
N HIS A 862 -0.72 25.82 24.57
CA HIS A 862 -1.66 26.86 24.98
C HIS A 862 -2.53 26.40 26.16
N ILE A 863 -3.11 25.19 26.09
CA ILE A 863 -3.89 24.57 27.17
C ILE A 863 -3.07 24.56 28.47
N ALA A 864 -1.83 24.09 28.40
CA ALA A 864 -0.95 23.99 29.57
C ALA A 864 -0.56 25.34 30.19
N THR A 865 -0.52 26.42 29.40
CA THR A 865 -0.09 27.76 29.88
C THR A 865 -1.25 28.66 30.27
N ALA A 866 -2.39 28.54 29.59
CA ALA A 866 -3.56 29.39 29.78
C ALA A 866 -4.62 28.77 30.71
N SER A 867 -4.52 27.48 31.04
CA SER A 867 -5.49 26.78 31.88
C SER A 867 -4.84 25.97 32.99
N LYS A 868 -5.66 25.39 33.87
CA LYS A 868 -5.22 24.43 34.90
C LYS A 868 -5.40 22.97 34.47
N ILE A 869 -5.76 22.74 33.21
CA ILE A 869 -6.04 21.41 32.68
C ILE A 869 -4.77 20.57 32.74
N LYS A 870 -4.92 19.34 33.25
CA LYS A 870 -3.87 18.34 33.28
C LYS A 870 -4.05 17.41 32.10
N GLU A 871 -3.16 17.54 31.12
CA GLU A 871 -3.21 16.83 29.84
C GLU A 871 -2.11 15.75 29.77
N ILE A 872 -2.51 14.50 29.57
CA ILE A 872 -1.61 13.37 29.27
C ILE A 872 -1.70 13.05 27.78
N LYS A 873 -0.56 13.10 27.09
CA LYS A 873 -0.46 12.88 25.65
C LYS A 873 -0.63 11.41 25.27
N ASP A 874 -1.06 11.17 24.03
CA ASP A 874 -1.31 9.85 23.45
C ASP A 874 -0.07 8.94 23.41
N SER A 875 1.13 9.52 23.36
CA SER A 875 2.41 8.80 23.47
C SER A 875 2.58 8.03 24.79
N THR A 876 1.83 8.43 25.83
CA THR A 876 1.75 7.75 27.12
C THR A 876 0.41 7.06 27.32
N ALA A 877 -0.71 7.75 27.06
CA ALA A 877 -2.04 7.25 27.38
C ALA A 877 -2.52 6.09 26.46
N ASN A 878 -2.14 6.09 25.18
CA ASN A 878 -2.71 5.20 24.16
C ASN A 878 -1.83 3.97 23.83
N LYS A 879 -0.99 3.51 24.77
CA LYS A 879 -0.01 2.44 24.50
C LYS A 879 -0.53 1.01 24.64
N GLY A 880 -1.70 0.81 25.24
CA GLY A 880 -2.18 -0.53 25.61
C GLY A 880 -2.35 -1.49 24.43
N GLY A 881 -2.86 -1.01 23.30
CA GLY A 881 -3.02 -1.82 22.09
C GLY A 881 -1.67 -2.28 21.50
N VAL A 882 -0.70 -1.36 21.41
CA VAL A 882 0.65 -1.72 20.91
C VAL A 882 1.35 -2.68 21.86
N PHE A 883 1.21 -2.48 23.17
CA PHE A 883 1.75 -3.37 24.18
C PHE A 883 1.18 -4.79 24.07
N SER A 884 -0.14 -4.90 23.98
CA SER A 884 -0.82 -6.19 23.78
C SER A 884 -0.35 -6.89 22.52
N SER A 885 -0.32 -6.20 21.37
CA SER A 885 0.08 -6.83 20.11
C SER A 885 1.53 -7.36 20.12
N SER A 886 2.45 -6.65 20.77
CA SER A 886 3.85 -7.07 20.89
C SER A 886 4.03 -8.30 21.79
N ILE A 887 3.27 -8.42 22.88
CA ILE A 887 3.46 -9.51 23.84
C ILE A 887 2.50 -10.67 23.57
N ALA A 888 1.20 -10.38 23.45
CA ALA A 888 0.15 -11.39 23.29
C ALA A 888 0.15 -12.05 21.90
N GLU A 889 0.65 -11.35 20.87
CA GLU A 889 0.80 -11.94 19.53
C GLU A 889 2.27 -12.24 19.20
N VAL A 890 3.17 -11.25 19.18
CA VAL A 890 4.54 -11.44 18.67
C VAL A 890 5.39 -12.32 19.58
N LEU A 891 5.60 -11.92 20.85
CA LEU A 891 6.37 -12.73 21.80
C LEU A 891 5.76 -14.13 21.97
N THR A 892 4.44 -14.21 22.14
CA THR A 892 3.75 -15.49 22.33
C THR A 892 3.94 -16.42 21.13
N ALA A 893 3.87 -15.89 19.90
CA ALA A 893 4.14 -16.66 18.69
C ALA A 893 5.60 -17.14 18.59
N PHE A 894 6.57 -16.35 19.06
CA PHE A 894 7.94 -16.84 19.18
C PHE A 894 8.07 -17.97 20.22
N LEU A 895 7.51 -17.78 21.41
CA LEU A 895 7.65 -18.74 22.52
C LEU A 895 6.98 -20.09 22.25
N PHE A 896 5.80 -20.10 21.62
CA PHE A 896 5.10 -21.35 21.28
C PHE A 896 5.46 -21.90 19.91
N ASN A 897 5.94 -21.05 18.99
CA ASN A 897 6.36 -21.44 17.64
C ASN A 897 5.33 -22.34 16.93
N ASP A 898 5.64 -23.62 16.71
CA ASP A 898 4.77 -24.58 16.02
C ASP A 898 3.62 -25.09 16.89
N ASP A 899 3.71 -24.95 18.22
CA ASP A 899 2.66 -25.31 19.17
C ASP A 899 1.67 -24.15 19.43
N TYR A 900 1.76 -23.04 18.69
CA TYR A 900 0.94 -21.84 18.94
C TYR A 900 -0.56 -22.15 18.95
N GLU A 901 -1.05 -22.90 17.96
CA GLU A 901 -2.47 -23.24 17.85
C GLU A 901 -2.91 -24.11 19.04
N THR A 902 -2.17 -25.17 19.35
CA THR A 902 -2.54 -26.13 20.40
C THR A 902 -2.40 -25.55 21.80
N ARG A 903 -1.38 -24.72 22.05
CA ARG A 903 -1.06 -24.19 23.39
C ARG A 903 -1.65 -22.80 23.67
N LEU A 904 -2.17 -22.10 22.66
CA LEU A 904 -2.86 -20.83 22.86
C LEU A 904 -4.30 -20.85 22.35
N LEU A 905 -4.55 -21.24 21.11
CA LEU A 905 -5.89 -21.09 20.52
C LEU A 905 -6.86 -22.15 21.05
N GLU A 906 -6.37 -23.38 21.18
CA GLU A 906 -7.14 -24.53 21.68
C GLU A 906 -7.11 -24.62 23.22
N ASP A 907 -6.04 -24.15 23.87
CA ASP A 907 -5.92 -24.12 25.33
C ASP A 907 -6.56 -22.85 25.91
N LYS A 908 -7.86 -22.94 26.20
CA LYS A 908 -8.64 -21.87 26.86
C LYS A 908 -7.97 -21.34 28.13
N THR A 909 -7.37 -22.21 28.95
CA THR A 909 -6.77 -21.81 30.23
C THR A 909 -5.58 -20.90 29.98
N THR A 910 -4.71 -21.26 29.04
CA THR A 910 -3.56 -20.44 28.66
C THR A 910 -4.01 -19.14 28.00
N ARG A 911 -4.99 -19.18 27.09
CA ARG A 911 -5.48 -17.99 26.39
C ARG A 911 -6.04 -16.94 27.36
N TRP A 912 -6.94 -17.35 28.24
CA TRP A 912 -7.59 -16.44 29.18
C TRP A 912 -6.67 -16.02 30.32
N GLY A 913 -5.77 -16.91 30.74
CA GLY A 913 -4.65 -16.56 31.63
C GLY A 913 -3.75 -15.48 31.04
N LEU A 914 -3.39 -15.60 29.76
CA LEU A 914 -2.58 -14.60 29.07
C LEU A 914 -3.33 -13.27 28.92
N ILE A 915 -4.61 -13.28 28.56
CA ILE A 915 -5.43 -12.05 28.48
C ILE A 915 -5.42 -11.30 29.82
N ARG A 916 -5.58 -12.02 30.94
CA ARG A 916 -5.51 -11.45 32.30
C ARG A 916 -4.17 -10.77 32.53
N ASP A 917 -3.08 -11.50 32.34
CA ASP A 917 -1.73 -10.99 32.56
C ASP A 917 -1.47 -9.73 31.72
N ILE A 918 -1.94 -9.67 30.48
CA ILE A 918 -1.76 -8.50 29.62
C ILE A 918 -2.54 -7.29 30.14
N ILE A 919 -3.82 -7.46 30.51
CA ILE A 919 -4.62 -6.37 31.11
C ILE A 919 -3.92 -5.81 32.35
N GLU A 920 -3.45 -6.68 33.24
CA GLU A 920 -2.78 -6.31 34.48
C GLU A 920 -1.43 -5.63 34.24
N LEU A 921 -0.64 -6.11 33.29
CA LEU A 921 0.64 -5.49 32.91
C LEU A 921 0.43 -4.10 32.28
N VAL A 922 -0.56 -3.96 31.39
CA VAL A 922 -0.91 -2.66 30.77
C VAL A 922 -1.34 -1.66 31.85
N GLU A 923 -2.21 -2.05 32.77
CA GLU A 923 -2.63 -1.21 33.89
C GLU A 923 -1.43 -0.81 34.75
N LYS A 924 -0.60 -1.78 35.17
CA LYS A 924 0.58 -1.55 36.01
C LYS A 924 1.52 -0.51 35.42
N TYR A 925 1.94 -0.69 34.16
CA TYR A 925 2.92 0.19 33.54
C TYR A 925 2.35 1.56 33.17
N SER A 926 1.07 1.64 32.80
CA SER A 926 0.38 2.92 32.63
C SER A 926 0.38 3.75 33.92
N ARG A 927 0.04 3.12 35.06
CA ARG A 927 0.03 3.77 36.38
C ARG A 927 1.42 4.22 36.82
N LEU A 928 2.45 3.36 36.64
CA LEU A 928 3.83 3.69 37.02
C LEU A 928 4.37 4.88 36.23
N GLU A 929 4.19 4.86 34.92
CA GLU A 929 4.64 5.95 34.07
C GLU A 929 3.91 7.25 34.39
N THR A 930 2.58 7.23 34.38
CA THR A 930 1.76 8.42 34.66
C THR A 930 2.08 8.98 36.04
N GLY A 931 2.24 8.12 37.04
CA GLY A 931 2.63 8.52 38.39
C GLY A 931 4.00 9.19 38.44
N MET A 932 4.97 8.73 37.65
CA MET A 932 6.28 9.39 37.55
C MET A 932 6.19 10.74 36.82
N LEU A 933 5.42 10.82 35.72
CA LEU A 933 5.20 12.09 35.01
C LEU A 933 4.60 13.16 35.94
N ILE A 934 3.61 12.77 36.75
CA ILE A 934 3.00 13.67 37.74
C ILE A 934 4.05 14.11 38.78
N LYS A 935 4.85 13.20 39.33
CA LYS A 935 5.90 13.57 40.30
C LYS A 935 6.90 14.58 39.73
N ILE A 936 7.34 14.38 38.49
CA ILE A 936 8.27 15.30 37.82
C ILE A 936 7.59 16.66 37.58
N HIS A 937 6.34 16.66 37.12
CA HIS A 937 5.56 17.89 36.91
C HIS A 937 5.31 18.66 38.22
N GLU A 938 5.03 17.98 39.33
CA GLU A 938 4.84 18.65 40.63
C GLU A 938 6.15 19.22 41.18
N ALA A 939 7.29 18.61 40.84
CA ALA A 939 8.61 19.15 41.19
C ALA A 939 8.98 20.39 40.34
N ASP A 940 8.60 20.41 39.06
CA ASP A 940 8.72 21.58 38.18
C ASP A 940 7.44 21.83 37.34
N PRO A 941 6.47 22.60 37.87
CA PRO A 941 5.21 22.85 37.19
C PRO A 941 5.34 23.65 35.88
N GLN A 942 6.49 24.24 35.59
CA GLN A 942 6.73 24.93 34.32
C GLN A 942 6.88 23.96 33.14
N VAL A 943 7.19 22.68 33.41
CA VAL A 943 7.26 21.65 32.38
C VAL A 943 5.93 20.89 32.35
N PRO A 944 5.11 21.07 31.30
CA PRO A 944 3.77 20.52 31.28
C PRO A 944 3.77 19.00 31.01
N LEU A 945 2.77 18.30 31.55
CA LEU A 945 2.61 16.85 31.48
C LEU A 945 2.66 16.28 30.04
N PHE A 946 2.02 16.95 29.07
CA PHE A 946 2.05 16.52 27.68
C PHE A 946 3.48 16.53 27.11
N SER A 947 4.29 17.53 27.50
CA SER A 947 5.68 17.63 27.04
C SER A 947 6.55 16.58 27.73
N LEU A 948 6.32 16.31 29.02
CA LEU A 948 7.00 15.22 29.73
C LEU A 948 6.73 13.85 29.09
N SER A 949 5.52 13.61 28.58
CA SER A 949 5.17 12.36 27.87
C SER A 949 6.11 12.06 26.70
N GLU A 950 6.63 13.08 26.02
CA GLU A 950 7.64 12.93 24.96
C GLU A 950 9.07 12.96 25.48
N GLN A 951 9.41 13.96 26.30
CA GLN A 951 10.78 14.16 26.79
C GLN A 951 11.30 12.92 27.53
N THR A 952 10.44 12.31 28.37
CA THR A 952 10.79 11.11 29.13
C THR A 952 10.93 9.88 28.24
N SER A 953 10.18 9.81 27.13
CA SER A 953 10.39 8.78 26.12
C SER A 953 11.79 8.88 25.52
N GLU A 954 12.22 10.09 25.16
CA GLU A 954 13.57 10.33 24.63
C GLU A 954 14.67 10.07 25.68
N GLN A 955 14.41 10.35 26.97
CA GLN A 955 15.31 9.95 28.06
C GLN A 955 15.46 8.44 28.16
N ILE A 956 14.35 7.69 28.10
CA ILE A 956 14.36 6.22 28.09
C ILE A 956 15.17 5.70 26.90
N PHE A 957 14.98 6.25 25.69
CA PHE A 957 15.74 5.82 24.50
C PHE A 957 17.23 6.15 24.61
N LYS A 958 17.60 7.31 25.19
CA LYS A 958 19.01 7.62 25.43
C LYS A 958 19.66 6.62 26.38
N LEU A 959 18.98 6.24 27.46
CA LEU A 959 19.48 5.22 28.38
C LEU A 959 19.52 3.83 27.72
N GLN A 960 18.51 3.49 26.91
CA GLN A 960 18.51 2.26 26.13
C GLN A 960 19.77 2.15 25.26
N ASN A 961 20.17 3.23 24.57
CA ASN A 961 21.39 3.22 23.74
C ASN A 961 22.64 2.92 24.59
N ILE A 962 22.75 3.49 25.80
CA ILE A 962 23.85 3.18 26.73
C ILE A 962 23.84 1.69 27.09
N PHE A 963 22.67 1.11 27.31
CA PHE A 963 22.53 -0.34 27.58
C PHE A 963 22.84 -1.21 26.36
N GLU A 964 22.52 -0.75 25.14
CA GLU A 964 22.89 -1.43 23.89
C GLU A 964 24.40 -1.44 23.68
N ASP A 965 25.08 -0.31 23.93
CA ASP A 965 26.54 -0.20 23.86
C ASP A 965 27.25 -1.13 24.88
N ASN A 966 26.59 -1.45 25.99
CA ASN A 966 27.10 -2.32 27.07
C ASN A 966 26.40 -3.69 27.13
N ILE A 967 25.76 -4.12 26.04
CA ILE A 967 24.92 -5.33 26.05
C ILE A 967 25.68 -6.59 26.46
N SER A 968 26.97 -6.71 26.10
CA SER A 968 27.80 -7.87 26.45
C SER A 968 27.90 -8.05 27.96
N THR A 969 28.09 -6.97 28.72
CA THR A 969 28.17 -7.00 30.19
C THR A 969 26.83 -7.34 30.81
N LEU A 970 25.72 -6.83 30.25
CA LEU A 970 24.38 -7.12 30.75
C LEU A 970 24.01 -8.59 30.61
N VAL A 971 24.34 -9.21 29.47
CA VAL A 971 23.95 -10.61 29.20
C VAL A 971 24.83 -11.63 29.90
N GLU A 972 25.99 -11.25 30.43
CA GLU A 972 26.85 -12.12 31.27
C GLU A 972 26.22 -12.41 32.64
N ASN A 973 25.35 -11.53 33.14
CA ASN A 973 24.63 -11.73 34.39
C ASN A 973 23.26 -12.38 34.15
N GLU A 974 23.22 -13.72 34.10
CA GLU A 974 22.00 -14.49 33.82
C GLU A 974 20.86 -14.21 34.81
N ASP A 975 21.18 -13.94 36.08
CA ASP A 975 20.17 -13.64 37.11
C ASP A 975 19.49 -12.29 36.83
N LEU A 976 20.28 -11.26 36.52
CA LEU A 976 19.76 -9.96 36.11
C LEU A 976 18.90 -10.08 34.84
N VAL A 977 19.38 -10.80 33.83
CA VAL A 977 18.62 -11.01 32.59
C VAL A 977 17.27 -11.65 32.89
N TRP A 978 17.24 -12.69 33.72
CA TRP A 978 15.98 -13.34 34.07
C TRP A 978 15.03 -12.43 34.85
N GLN A 979 15.54 -11.66 35.82
CA GLN A 979 14.73 -10.67 36.52
C GLN A 979 14.08 -9.69 35.54
N ILE A 980 14.83 -9.18 34.55
CA ILE A 980 14.29 -8.27 33.53
C ILE A 980 13.21 -8.98 32.70
N MET A 981 13.44 -10.24 32.32
CA MET A 981 12.48 -11.05 31.57
C MET A 981 11.19 -11.31 32.36
N GLU A 982 11.23 -11.52 33.68
CA GLU A 982 10.04 -11.69 34.52
C GLU A 982 9.14 -10.45 34.54
N HIS A 983 9.72 -9.26 34.35
CA HIS A 983 8.95 -8.03 34.21
C HIS A 983 8.39 -7.83 32.79
N TYR A 984 8.91 -8.54 31.78
CA TYR A 984 8.48 -8.42 30.39
C TYR A 984 7.50 -9.52 29.96
N ILE A 985 7.77 -10.77 30.36
CA ILE A 985 7.07 -11.95 29.91
C ILE A 985 5.89 -12.23 30.85
N PRO A 986 4.66 -12.38 30.34
CA PRO A 986 3.50 -12.79 31.13
C PRO A 986 3.75 -14.05 31.95
N SER A 987 3.27 -14.04 33.19
CA SER A 987 3.41 -15.15 34.14
C SER A 987 2.84 -16.46 33.60
N MET A 988 1.73 -16.40 32.85
CA MET A 988 1.11 -17.54 32.18
C MET A 988 2.05 -18.18 31.15
N LEU A 989 2.80 -17.38 30.39
CA LEU A 989 3.78 -17.90 29.44
C LEU A 989 5.00 -18.51 30.15
N ILE A 990 5.46 -17.88 31.25
CA ILE A 990 6.52 -18.44 32.09
C ILE A 990 6.10 -19.79 32.67
N ALA A 991 4.88 -19.89 33.22
CA ALA A 991 4.34 -21.12 33.77
C ALA A 991 4.18 -22.23 32.73
N LYS A 992 3.80 -21.87 31.49
CA LYS A 992 3.59 -22.83 30.40
C LYS A 992 4.88 -23.27 29.74
N GLN A 993 5.84 -22.37 29.51
CA GLN A 993 7.07 -22.65 28.76
C GLN A 993 8.25 -23.02 29.65
N GLY A 994 8.34 -22.44 30.85
CA GLY A 994 9.44 -22.58 31.78
C GLY A 994 10.64 -21.68 31.46
N LYS A 995 11.33 -21.21 32.51
CA LYS A 995 12.51 -20.32 32.42
C LYS A 995 13.56 -20.84 31.44
N GLU A 996 13.99 -22.09 31.59
CA GLU A 996 15.09 -22.68 30.81
C GLU A 996 14.79 -22.68 29.31
N ASN A 997 13.58 -23.08 28.91
CA ASN A 997 13.18 -23.11 27.50
C ASN A 997 13.08 -21.71 26.89
N ILE A 998 12.52 -20.75 27.63
CA ILE A 998 12.43 -19.35 27.20
C ILE A 998 13.84 -18.80 26.95
N MET A 999 14.74 -18.96 27.94
CA MET A 999 16.11 -18.46 27.86
C MET A 999 16.90 -19.13 26.73
N ALA A 1000 16.74 -20.44 26.53
CA ALA A 1000 17.39 -21.18 25.45
C ALA A 1000 16.91 -20.69 24.07
N LEU A 1001 15.60 -20.49 23.88
CA LEU A 1001 15.05 -19.98 22.63
C LEU A 1001 15.57 -18.57 22.31
N LEU A 1002 15.54 -17.67 23.30
CA LEU A 1002 15.97 -16.28 23.13
C LEU A 1002 17.50 -16.14 22.98
N ALA A 1003 18.27 -17.18 23.32
CA ALA A 1003 19.72 -17.23 23.09
C ALA A 1003 20.11 -17.73 21.68
N THR A 1004 19.16 -18.19 20.87
CA THR A 1004 19.45 -18.62 19.49
C THR A 1004 19.91 -17.43 18.63
N PRO A 1005 20.83 -17.63 17.64
CA PRO A 1005 21.40 -16.52 16.87
C PRO A 1005 20.37 -15.62 16.20
N GLU A 1006 19.26 -16.19 15.72
CA GLU A 1006 18.14 -15.45 15.10
C GLU A 1006 17.39 -14.57 16.11
N MET A 1007 17.32 -14.96 17.39
CA MET A 1007 16.59 -14.24 18.44
C MET A 1007 17.45 -13.28 19.27
N VAL A 1008 18.78 -13.30 19.12
CA VAL A 1008 19.68 -12.46 19.94
C VAL A 1008 19.33 -10.98 19.85
N ALA A 1009 19.06 -10.45 18.65
CA ALA A 1009 18.67 -9.05 18.49
C ALA A 1009 17.38 -8.74 19.25
N TYR A 1010 16.36 -9.59 19.09
CA TYR A 1010 15.07 -9.47 19.78
C TYR A 1010 15.21 -9.53 21.31
N ARG A 1011 15.97 -10.51 21.83
CA ARG A 1011 16.27 -10.65 23.27
C ARG A 1011 16.98 -9.41 23.80
N ASN A 1012 18.01 -8.95 23.11
CA ASN A 1012 18.80 -7.81 23.55
C ASN A 1012 17.92 -6.55 23.63
N THR A 1013 17.02 -6.33 22.67
CA THR A 1013 16.10 -5.19 22.74
C THR A 1013 15.06 -5.33 23.86
N ILE A 1014 14.60 -6.54 24.21
CA ILE A 1014 13.79 -6.75 25.43
C ILE A 1014 14.56 -6.26 26.66
N ILE A 1015 15.80 -6.72 26.81
CA ILE A 1015 16.65 -6.40 27.98
C ILE A 1015 16.85 -4.89 28.09
N THR A 1016 17.34 -4.25 27.02
CA THR A 1016 17.74 -2.84 27.07
C THR A 1016 16.54 -1.91 27.27
N LYS A 1017 15.43 -2.12 26.55
CA LYS A 1017 14.24 -1.28 26.72
C LYS A 1017 13.54 -1.50 28.04
N LYS A 1018 13.38 -2.76 28.47
CA LYS A 1018 12.66 -3.02 29.71
C LYS A 1018 13.43 -2.48 30.90
N LEU A 1019 14.75 -2.66 30.92
CA LEU A 1019 15.61 -2.09 31.94
C LEU A 1019 15.56 -0.55 31.94
N ALA A 1020 15.59 0.09 30.77
CA ALA A 1020 15.53 1.55 30.66
C ALA A 1020 14.19 2.14 31.14
N SER A 1021 13.07 1.53 30.76
CA SER A 1021 11.73 1.94 31.23
C SER A 1021 11.60 1.76 32.75
N MET A 1022 12.08 0.65 33.31
CA MET A 1022 12.06 0.41 34.76
C MET A 1022 12.95 1.38 35.53
N ALA A 1023 14.14 1.70 35.01
CA ALA A 1023 15.00 2.73 35.58
C ALA A 1023 14.27 4.06 35.65
N PHE A 1024 13.55 4.45 34.59
CA PHE A 1024 12.77 5.69 34.58
C PHE A 1024 11.64 5.67 35.60
N TYR A 1025 10.87 4.58 35.71
CA TYR A 1025 9.79 4.49 36.69
C TYR A 1025 10.28 4.53 38.14
N LYS A 1026 11.53 4.16 38.39
CA LYS A 1026 12.14 4.17 39.74
C LYS A 1026 12.86 5.48 40.06
N TYR A 1027 13.65 6.00 39.11
CA TYR A 1027 14.60 7.11 39.32
C TYR A 1027 14.27 8.37 38.52
N GLY A 1028 13.14 8.44 37.81
CA GLY A 1028 12.80 9.55 36.91
C GLY A 1028 12.79 10.93 37.57
N LEU A 1029 12.56 11.04 38.89
CA LEU A 1029 12.63 12.30 39.63
C LEU A 1029 14.08 12.80 39.80
N ASP A 1030 15.03 11.88 40.00
CA ASP A 1030 16.46 12.15 40.21
C ASP A 1030 17.28 11.67 38.99
N TRP A 1031 16.72 11.84 37.78
CA TRP A 1031 17.21 11.21 36.55
C TRP A 1031 18.67 11.52 36.23
N ASP A 1032 19.08 12.79 36.31
CA ASP A 1032 20.45 13.20 36.01
C ASP A 1032 21.47 12.62 37.00
N GLU A 1033 21.10 12.51 38.29
CA GLU A 1033 21.95 11.86 39.30
C GLU A 1033 22.10 10.37 39.00
N PHE A 1034 20.99 9.72 38.63
CA PHE A 1034 21.00 8.31 38.25
C PHE A 1034 21.86 8.06 37.01
N ILE A 1035 21.73 8.87 35.95
CA ILE A 1035 22.59 8.78 34.76
C ILE A 1035 24.06 8.98 35.13
N GLY A 1036 24.39 9.96 35.97
CA GLY A 1036 25.75 10.14 36.46
C GLY A 1036 26.32 8.92 37.21
N LYS A 1037 25.48 8.18 37.94
CA LYS A 1037 25.87 6.90 38.58
C LYS A 1037 26.07 5.78 37.57
N VAL A 1038 25.24 5.69 36.52
CA VAL A 1038 25.41 4.72 35.43
C VAL A 1038 26.75 4.95 34.72
N GLU A 1039 27.10 6.20 34.44
CA GLU A 1039 28.38 6.57 33.82
C GLU A 1039 29.58 6.29 34.73
N ALA A 1040 29.44 6.49 36.05
CA ALA A 1040 30.52 6.28 37.01
C ALA A 1040 30.75 4.80 37.37
N ASN A 1041 29.68 4.01 37.50
CA ASN A 1041 29.74 2.59 37.84
C ASN A 1041 28.51 1.84 37.28
N PHE A 1042 28.64 1.39 36.04
CA PHE A 1042 27.58 0.75 35.27
C PHE A 1042 26.98 -0.47 35.97
N GLU A 1043 27.79 -1.51 36.23
CA GLU A 1043 27.31 -2.79 36.77
C GLU A 1043 26.59 -2.64 38.11
N LYS A 1044 27.19 -1.89 39.04
CA LYS A 1044 26.61 -1.69 40.37
C LYS A 1044 25.28 -0.96 40.27
N THR A 1045 25.21 0.09 39.46
CA THR A 1045 24.01 0.93 39.35
C THR A 1045 22.88 0.19 38.65
N VAL A 1046 23.18 -0.60 37.61
CA VAL A 1046 22.17 -1.39 36.89
C VAL A 1046 21.47 -2.39 37.80
N ASN A 1047 22.21 -3.09 38.68
CA ASN A 1047 21.61 -4.04 39.60
C ASN A 1047 20.58 -3.38 40.55
N THR A 1048 20.79 -2.11 40.92
CA THR A 1048 19.84 -1.38 41.77
C THR A 1048 18.50 -1.13 41.09
N ILE A 1049 18.37 -1.24 39.76
CA ILE A 1049 17.09 -1.03 39.06
C ILE A 1049 16.08 -2.14 39.42
N MET A 1050 16.56 -3.36 39.64
CA MET A 1050 15.73 -4.55 39.90
C MET A 1050 15.57 -4.88 41.40
N GLU A 1051 16.35 -4.23 42.27
CA GLU A 1051 16.18 -4.25 43.75
C GLU A 1051 14.89 -3.53 44.19
#